data_AF-A0A6M4X1G2-F1
#
_entry.id   AF-A0A6M4X1G2-F1
#
_cell.length_a   1.000
_cell.length_b   1.000
_cell.length_c   1.000
_cell.angle_alpha   90.00
_cell.angle_beta   90.00
_cell.angle_gamma   90.00
#
_symmetry.space_group_name_H-M   'P 1'
#
loop_
_entity.id
_entity.type
_entity.pdbx_description
1 polymer ?
#
loop_
_entity_poly.entity_id
_entity_poly.type
_entity_poly.pdbx_seq_one_letter_code
_entity_poly.pdbx_strand_id
1 'polypeptide(L)'
;MKRRRSDRPGVRASRVLALLATLAGALLLPAHTALAAGTTHYVDCSAAANGSGTQASPWNAVGSVNGTTFAAGDSILFAAGTTCTGQLTPGGSGASGSPITMGAYGSGAKPVIDANGATGPVIHLLNQQYWEIGGLALTNAATSPAYRSGVLAENSSGGVLHHIRVHDMNIHHISGWSGGWYATNAGVGVQTDHTTPVSTWDDVVVENNTFDHVDRIAVAVTPDGDGQGTGLTTSTVIRGNTMTYDGADDILVVKNDGALIDGNKAGYGGAKNTCPPSGQYCNGASAGIWMSGSSNTVVQNNEVYCHVNGADGTGYDVDWGNHNTTFQYNWSHQNLGGFMLVMPPFTIANEPTSTVPSDGTVIRYNISENDGTNAGCPAAGTPTHGTGVFHFVGNIPNRSGSSVAVPLIYNNSVYLDKSGLNTPILYSRRGGSVTGTLSFRNNAVFDYGTGGYFTTSSGSVYANNLFYGTHPSSEPADAAKVVTDPEFRNPGNTNTSSTFTGVDAYQVHPSSPVIRAGAVISGNGGKDAFGNTVSATAAPNIGAYNGTGGNLVSNAGFETGALSPWTQASGSASSVPASNARTGNYALTTAAAGSGANQTLTGLTPSTTYLLTGWAKVANAGETLAVGVKNYGGTETFTNIATTSYSQAAVLFTTGSAATTATVYCWKNAGGSGAGYCDDLAVEPLTSAANAVTNPGFETGVPAPWSQSTGTASGVVASNARTGTYSLRTGVSASGGIQTVSGLASGSSYLLAAWAKVGTAGEEVAVGVKSFGGTESYLRASTTSYVQQPIFFTTGGSTTSAAVYCYKNAGSSAGYCDDYTLIKLS
;
A
#
# COMPACT_ATOMS: atom_id res chain seq x y z
N MET A 1 -35.43 16.27 -33.71
CA MET A 1 -35.50 15.33 -34.85
C MET A 1 -34.47 15.78 -35.90
N LYS A 2 -33.73 14.83 -36.49
CA LYS A 2 -32.62 14.95 -37.47
C LYS A 2 -31.19 15.12 -36.91
N ARG A 3 -30.42 14.03 -37.10
CA ARG A 3 -28.97 13.85 -36.93
C ARG A 3 -28.16 14.63 -37.97
N ARG A 4 -26.92 15.02 -37.62
CA ARG A 4 -25.69 15.07 -38.45
C ARG A 4 -24.50 15.29 -37.50
N ARG A 5 -23.77 14.22 -37.13
CA ARG A 5 -22.40 13.86 -37.57
C ARG A 5 -21.40 15.03 -37.62
N SER A 6 -20.46 14.99 -36.67
CA SER A 6 -19.23 15.74 -36.59
C SER A 6 -18.11 15.02 -37.34
N ASP A 7 -17.45 15.73 -38.27
CA ASP A 7 -16.14 15.34 -38.79
C ASP A 7 -15.09 16.33 -38.27
N ARG A 8 -14.04 15.78 -37.66
CA ARG A 8 -12.78 16.47 -37.40
C ARG A 8 -11.93 16.47 -38.67
N PRO A 9 -11.05 17.47 -38.83
CA PRO A 9 -9.65 17.17 -39.11
C PRO A 9 -8.75 18.00 -38.18
N GLY A 10 -7.60 17.53 -37.69
CA GLY A 10 -6.51 16.90 -38.42
C GLY A 10 -5.36 17.91 -38.50
N VAL A 11 -4.50 17.92 -37.47
CA VAL A 11 -3.35 18.84 -37.35
C VAL A 11 -2.25 18.45 -38.33
N ARG A 12 -1.75 19.42 -39.12
CA ARG A 12 -0.46 19.33 -39.81
C ARG A 12 0.40 20.53 -39.44
N ALA A 13 1.66 20.22 -39.16
CA ALA A 13 2.68 21.15 -38.76
C ALA A 13 3.38 21.84 -39.95
N SER A 14 3.91 23.01 -39.62
CA SER A 14 5.18 23.59 -40.07
C SER A 14 5.21 24.62 -41.21
N ARG A 15 5.97 25.68 -40.86
CA ARG A 15 6.73 26.66 -41.67
C ARG A 15 6.01 27.96 -42.04
N VAL A 16 6.43 29.06 -41.40
CA VAL A 16 6.85 30.29 -42.10
C VAL A 16 7.94 30.98 -41.27
N LEU A 17 9.05 31.33 -41.93
CA LEU A 17 10.12 32.18 -41.43
C LEU A 17 10.03 33.55 -42.15
N ALA A 18 10.30 34.62 -41.39
CA ALA A 18 10.84 35.93 -41.80
C ALA A 18 9.97 36.94 -42.60
N LEU A 19 9.68 38.07 -41.93
CA LEU A 19 9.79 39.50 -42.33
C LEU A 19 8.98 40.28 -41.25
N LEU A 20 9.44 41.30 -40.52
CA LEU A 20 10.17 42.50 -40.90
C LEU A 20 10.78 43.14 -39.64
N ALA A 21 12.05 43.54 -39.75
CA ALA A 21 12.60 44.61 -38.94
C ALA A 21 12.07 45.95 -39.47
N THR A 22 11.56 46.81 -38.58
CA THR A 22 11.83 48.26 -38.46
C THR A 22 10.70 48.94 -37.69
N LEU A 23 10.84 49.01 -36.35
CA LEU A 23 10.31 50.12 -35.56
C LEU A 23 11.27 50.31 -34.37
N ALA A 24 12.34 51.06 -34.61
CA ALA A 24 13.20 51.59 -33.56
C ALA A 24 12.44 52.72 -32.83
N GLY A 25 11.45 52.34 -32.02
CA GLY A 25 10.91 53.18 -30.97
C GLY A 25 11.60 52.79 -29.67
N ALA A 26 12.18 53.75 -28.97
CA ALA A 26 12.81 53.55 -27.68
C ALA A 26 11.81 52.90 -26.69
N LEU A 27 11.85 51.58 -26.57
CA LEU A 27 11.34 50.90 -25.38
C LEU A 27 12.29 51.28 -24.24
N LEU A 28 11.86 52.26 -23.45
CA LEU A 28 12.25 52.33 -22.05
C LEU A 28 11.80 51.02 -21.40
N LEU A 29 12.66 50.00 -21.44
CA LEU A 29 12.54 48.86 -20.56
C LEU A 29 12.49 49.44 -19.13
N PRO A 30 11.51 49.07 -18.28
CA PRO A 30 11.58 49.42 -16.88
C PRO A 30 12.93 48.92 -16.39
N ALA A 31 13.74 49.84 -15.84
CA ALA A 31 14.96 49.48 -15.17
C ALA A 31 14.60 48.33 -14.22
N HIS A 32 15.21 47.17 -14.42
CA HIS A 32 15.11 46.10 -13.44
C HIS A 32 15.68 46.74 -12.17
N THR A 33 14.85 46.94 -11.17
CA THR A 33 15.32 47.30 -9.84
C THR A 33 16.30 46.21 -9.46
N ALA A 34 17.60 46.52 -9.51
CA ALA A 34 18.62 45.65 -9.00
C ALA A 34 18.30 45.44 -7.52
N LEU A 35 17.79 44.26 -7.18
CA LEU A 35 17.64 43.86 -5.80
C LEU A 35 19.05 43.89 -5.21
N ALA A 36 19.26 44.70 -4.17
CA ALA A 36 20.51 44.66 -3.44
C ALA A 36 20.70 43.22 -2.94
N ALA A 37 21.89 42.64 -3.19
CA ALA A 37 22.22 41.34 -2.64
C ALA A 37 22.15 41.43 -1.11
N GLY A 38 21.43 40.51 -0.47
CA GLY A 38 21.32 40.48 0.98
C GLY A 38 22.68 40.25 1.66
N THR A 39 22.75 40.61 2.94
CA THR A 39 23.97 40.52 3.74
C THR A 39 24.05 39.15 4.42
N THR A 40 25.22 38.50 4.35
CA THR A 40 25.48 37.27 5.11
C THR A 40 26.15 37.59 6.44
N HIS A 41 25.49 37.20 7.53
CA HIS A 41 25.94 37.32 8.91
C HIS A 41 26.43 35.96 9.42
N TYR A 42 27.61 35.95 10.06
CA TYR A 42 28.26 34.73 10.55
C TYR A 42 28.26 34.70 12.07
N VAL A 43 27.94 33.52 12.63
CA VAL A 43 27.89 33.26 14.07
C VAL A 43 28.77 32.05 14.39
N ASP A 44 29.69 32.20 15.33
CA ASP A 44 30.54 31.15 15.87
C ASP A 44 30.57 31.30 17.40
N CYS A 45 29.73 30.53 18.10
CA CYS A 45 29.66 30.61 19.56
C CYS A 45 30.88 29.99 20.27
N SER A 46 31.83 29.42 19.53
CA SER A 46 33.15 29.03 20.06
C SER A 46 34.17 30.16 19.98
N ALA A 47 33.88 31.25 19.24
CA ALA A 47 34.78 32.38 19.11
C ALA A 47 34.98 33.11 20.45
N ALA A 48 36.24 33.40 20.77
CA ALA A 48 36.64 33.98 22.06
C ALA A 48 36.08 35.40 22.31
N ALA A 49 35.73 36.14 21.26
CA ALA A 49 35.21 37.50 21.34
C ALA A 49 34.08 37.73 20.34
N ASN A 50 33.14 38.60 20.70
CA ASN A 50 32.04 38.99 19.81
C ASN A 50 32.57 39.90 18.69
N GLY A 51 32.40 39.47 17.45
CA GLY A 51 32.83 40.20 16.26
C GLY A 51 31.77 41.11 15.65
N SER A 52 31.99 41.50 14.41
CA SER A 52 31.09 42.35 13.62
C SER A 52 30.01 41.58 12.85
N GLY A 53 29.99 40.24 12.93
CA GLY A 53 29.08 39.38 12.16
C GLY A 53 29.58 39.06 10.75
N THR A 54 30.83 39.42 10.41
CA THR A 54 31.46 39.01 9.15
C THR A 54 32.12 37.64 9.32
N GLN A 55 32.42 36.92 8.25
CA GLN A 55 33.07 35.60 8.36
C GLN A 55 34.43 35.65 9.09
N ALA A 56 35.20 36.72 8.90
CA ALA A 56 36.49 36.93 9.57
C ALA A 56 36.35 37.41 11.03
N SER A 57 35.17 37.92 11.40
CA SER A 57 34.87 38.42 12.75
C SER A 57 33.42 38.08 13.09
N PRO A 58 33.12 36.79 13.33
CA PRO A 58 31.75 36.32 13.54
C PRO A 58 31.20 36.83 14.88
N TRP A 59 29.88 36.93 14.98
CA TRP A 59 29.24 37.06 16.30
C TRP A 59 29.49 35.78 17.11
N ASN A 60 29.55 35.90 18.44
CA ASN A 60 29.85 34.73 19.30
C ASN A 60 28.71 34.33 20.24
N ALA A 61 27.51 34.90 20.06
CA ALA A 61 26.34 34.58 20.87
C ALA A 61 25.05 34.90 20.12
N VAL A 62 23.96 34.23 20.50
CA VAL A 62 22.61 34.47 19.96
C VAL A 62 22.10 35.90 20.21
N GLY A 63 22.63 36.58 21.23
CA GLY A 63 22.26 37.97 21.56
C GLY A 63 22.51 38.96 20.40
N SER A 64 23.59 38.78 19.64
CA SER A 64 23.88 39.63 18.47
C SER A 64 22.86 39.40 17.34
N VAL A 65 22.39 38.17 17.18
CA VAL A 65 21.33 37.81 16.22
C VAL A 65 20.01 38.46 16.63
N ASN A 66 19.62 38.32 17.90
CA ASN A 66 18.38 38.90 18.44
C ASN A 66 18.38 40.44 18.45
N GLY A 67 19.56 41.05 18.53
CA GLY A 67 19.74 42.50 18.45
C GLY A 67 19.67 43.08 17.03
N THR A 68 19.56 42.24 16.01
CA THR A 68 19.58 42.65 14.60
C THR A 68 18.19 42.49 13.96
N THR A 69 17.75 43.51 13.22
CA THR A 69 16.59 43.41 12.33
C THR A 69 17.10 43.16 10.92
N PHE A 70 16.81 41.99 10.37
CA PHE A 70 17.28 41.54 9.07
C PHE A 70 16.39 42.07 7.94
N ALA A 71 17.01 42.33 6.80
CA ALA A 71 16.36 42.76 5.56
C ALA A 71 16.15 41.58 4.60
N ALA A 72 15.30 41.78 3.59
CA ALA A 72 15.05 40.77 2.58
C ALA A 72 16.32 40.31 1.86
N GLY A 73 16.50 38.99 1.76
CA GLY A 73 17.68 38.34 1.18
C GLY A 73 18.84 38.11 2.14
N ASP A 74 18.78 38.61 3.39
CA ASP A 74 19.85 38.39 4.37
C ASP A 74 19.99 36.89 4.76
N SER A 75 21.20 36.49 5.16
CA SER A 75 21.50 35.15 5.66
C SER A 75 22.14 35.18 7.03
N ILE A 76 21.75 34.26 7.91
CA ILE A 76 22.35 34.04 9.23
C ILE A 76 22.97 32.65 9.24
N LEU A 77 24.29 32.56 9.27
CA LEU A 77 25.01 31.29 9.18
C LEU A 77 25.78 30.98 10.47
N PHE A 78 25.43 29.86 11.10
CA PHE A 78 26.07 29.33 12.30
C PHE A 78 27.20 28.36 11.95
N ALA A 79 28.32 28.42 12.68
CA ALA A 79 29.49 27.60 12.42
C ALA A 79 29.22 26.13 12.76
N ALA A 80 29.48 25.23 11.81
CA ALA A 80 29.35 23.79 12.01
C ALA A 80 30.17 23.31 13.24
N GLY A 81 29.61 22.37 14.00
CA GLY A 81 30.23 21.82 15.20
C GLY A 81 30.20 22.70 16.45
N THR A 82 29.52 23.85 16.41
CA THR A 82 29.36 24.74 17.58
C THR A 82 28.02 24.56 18.27
N THR A 83 27.98 24.90 19.56
CA THR A 83 26.75 25.03 20.35
C THR A 83 26.56 26.48 20.75
N CYS A 84 25.43 27.06 20.38
CA CYS A 84 24.99 28.37 20.80
C CYS A 84 23.88 28.24 21.83
N THR A 85 24.12 28.73 23.06
CA THR A 85 23.13 28.68 24.13
C THR A 85 22.21 29.91 24.12
N GLY A 86 20.90 29.68 24.23
CA GLY A 86 19.85 30.69 24.34
C GLY A 86 18.75 30.54 23.30
N GLN A 87 17.72 31.37 23.42
CA GLN A 87 16.61 31.44 22.47
C GLN A 87 16.90 32.49 21.38
N LEU A 88 16.47 32.20 20.15
CA LEU A 88 16.53 33.11 19.01
C LEU A 88 15.17 33.76 18.80
N THR A 89 15.16 35.10 18.79
CA THR A 89 14.00 35.94 18.49
C THR A 89 14.43 37.02 17.49
N PRO A 90 14.92 36.63 16.29
CA PRO A 90 15.41 37.59 15.31
C PRO A 90 14.27 38.51 14.83
N GLY A 91 14.60 39.72 14.40
CA GLY A 91 13.65 40.64 13.78
C GLY A 91 13.75 40.66 12.26
N GLY A 92 12.67 41.05 11.59
CA GLY A 92 12.68 41.29 10.14
C GLY A 92 11.73 40.40 9.36
N SER A 93 11.59 40.68 8.07
CA SER A 93 10.85 39.85 7.14
C SER A 93 11.52 39.89 5.77
N GLY A 94 11.52 38.75 5.11
CA GLY A 94 11.97 38.67 3.73
C GLY A 94 10.95 39.28 2.77
N ALA A 95 11.16 39.02 1.49
CA ALA A 95 10.21 39.31 0.43
C ALA A 95 10.09 38.10 -0.51
N SER A 96 9.03 38.08 -1.32
CA SER A 96 8.90 37.08 -2.39
C SER A 96 10.15 37.09 -3.28
N GLY A 97 10.76 35.91 -3.46
CA GLY A 97 12.02 35.74 -4.20
C GLY A 97 13.28 36.20 -3.47
N SER A 98 13.19 36.70 -2.24
CA SER A 98 14.32 37.10 -1.40
C SER A 98 14.00 36.86 0.08
N PRO A 99 13.83 35.59 0.51
CA PRO A 99 13.58 35.26 1.90
C PRO A 99 14.79 35.61 2.79
N ILE A 100 14.57 35.78 4.08
CA ILE A 100 15.65 35.72 5.06
C ILE A 100 15.96 34.25 5.31
N THR A 101 17.25 33.91 5.33
CA THR A 101 17.71 32.53 5.47
C THR A 101 18.47 32.34 6.78
N MET A 102 18.24 31.22 7.47
CA MET A 102 19.01 30.81 8.63
C MET A 102 19.56 29.40 8.42
N GLY A 103 20.87 29.22 8.59
CA GLY A 103 21.47 27.90 8.46
C GLY A 103 22.91 27.81 8.93
N ALA A 104 23.70 26.95 8.29
CA ALA A 104 25.06 26.61 8.72
C ALA A 104 26.14 27.01 7.71
N TYR A 105 27.37 27.23 8.19
CA TYR A 105 28.57 27.32 7.34
C TYR A 105 29.69 26.43 7.89
N GLY A 106 30.65 26.11 7.01
CA GLY A 106 31.73 25.17 7.32
C GLY A 106 31.31 23.71 7.11
N SER A 107 32.13 22.79 7.61
CA SER A 107 31.93 21.34 7.46
C SER A 107 31.89 20.66 8.82
N GLY A 108 31.03 19.65 8.99
CA GLY A 108 30.94 18.86 10.21
C GLY A 108 29.51 18.68 10.68
N ALA A 109 29.34 18.44 11.99
CA ALA A 109 28.01 18.33 12.60
C ALA A 109 27.22 19.64 12.46
N LYS A 110 25.89 19.54 12.37
CA LYS A 110 25.01 20.72 12.36
C LYS A 110 25.28 21.57 13.62
N PRO A 111 25.33 22.91 13.50
CA PRO A 111 25.37 23.78 14.68
C PRO A 111 24.14 23.55 15.56
N VAL A 112 24.35 23.51 16.87
CA VAL A 112 23.29 23.29 17.87
C VAL A 112 22.85 24.63 18.44
N ILE A 113 21.54 24.91 18.42
CA ILE A 113 20.94 25.98 19.23
C ILE A 113 20.25 25.31 20.42
N ASP A 114 20.79 25.56 21.62
CA ASP A 114 20.32 24.98 22.86
C ASP A 114 19.67 26.06 23.73
N ALA A 115 18.35 25.99 23.89
CA ALA A 115 17.61 26.92 24.75
C ALA A 115 17.82 26.65 26.25
N ASN A 116 18.57 25.61 26.62
CA ASN A 116 19.04 25.29 27.98
C ASN A 116 17.91 25.28 29.02
N GLY A 117 16.81 24.61 28.66
CA GLY A 117 15.63 24.47 29.51
C GLY A 117 14.76 25.71 29.63
N ALA A 118 15.00 26.77 28.84
CA ALA A 118 14.16 27.96 28.83
C ALA A 118 12.70 27.63 28.46
N THR A 119 11.78 28.39 29.02
CA THR A 119 10.36 28.34 28.62
C THR A 119 10.18 29.05 27.29
N GLY A 120 9.35 28.49 26.41
CA GLY A 120 9.08 29.02 25.08
C GLY A 120 9.89 28.33 23.97
N PRO A 121 9.82 28.87 22.74
CA PRO A 121 10.46 28.28 21.57
C PRO A 121 11.99 28.46 21.57
N VAL A 122 12.73 27.58 20.89
CA VAL A 122 14.15 27.78 20.58
C VAL A 122 14.33 28.90 19.55
N ILE A 123 13.48 28.92 18.52
CA ILE A 123 13.41 29.99 17.51
C ILE A 123 11.98 30.54 17.46
N HIS A 124 11.80 31.84 17.68
CA HIS A 124 10.51 32.53 17.62
C HIS A 124 10.47 33.55 16.49
N LEU A 125 9.50 33.41 15.59
CA LEU A 125 9.15 34.40 14.58
C LEU A 125 7.76 34.97 14.89
N LEU A 126 7.70 36.16 15.47
CA LEU A 126 6.43 36.83 15.77
C LEU A 126 6.10 37.87 14.70
N ASN A 127 5.01 37.66 13.96
CA ASN A 127 4.52 38.54 12.91
C ASN A 127 5.56 38.77 11.78
N GLN A 128 6.22 37.69 11.37
CA GLN A 128 7.24 37.71 10.32
C GLN A 128 6.89 36.75 9.18
N GLN A 129 7.40 37.06 7.99
CA GLN A 129 7.13 36.32 6.76
C GLN A 129 8.38 36.22 5.88
N TYR A 130 8.35 35.29 4.93
CA TYR A 130 9.45 34.97 4.01
C TYR A 130 10.73 34.57 4.75
N TRP A 131 10.63 33.53 5.56
CA TRP A 131 11.74 32.93 6.28
C TRP A 131 11.99 31.49 5.84
N GLU A 132 13.25 31.16 5.58
CA GLU A 132 13.72 29.79 5.40
C GLU A 132 14.73 29.44 6.50
N ILE A 133 14.44 28.41 7.29
CA ILE A 133 15.26 27.97 8.42
C ILE A 133 15.67 26.52 8.17
N GLY A 134 16.97 26.25 8.07
CA GLY A 134 17.41 24.89 7.83
C GLY A 134 18.87 24.57 8.17
N GLY A 135 19.19 23.28 8.24
CA GLY A 135 20.55 22.82 8.49
C GLY A 135 21.06 23.00 9.93
N LEU A 136 20.17 23.21 10.90
CA LEU A 136 20.51 23.35 12.32
C LEU A 136 20.05 22.13 13.14
N ALA A 137 20.61 21.99 14.34
CA ALA A 137 20.06 21.14 15.39
C ALA A 137 19.47 22.03 16.50
N LEU A 138 18.24 21.73 16.96
CA LEU A 138 17.57 22.47 18.04
C LEU A 138 17.30 21.54 19.22
N THR A 139 17.57 22.04 20.43
CA THR A 139 17.23 21.33 21.66
C THR A 139 16.79 22.27 22.77
N ASN A 140 15.93 21.76 23.65
CA ASN A 140 15.44 22.47 24.83
C ASN A 140 15.08 21.47 25.94
N ALA A 141 16.08 20.68 26.33
CA ALA A 141 15.94 19.65 27.34
C ALA A 141 15.75 20.27 28.74
N ALA A 142 14.80 19.75 29.51
CA ALA A 142 14.56 20.17 30.88
C ALA A 142 14.07 19.01 31.74
N THR A 143 14.31 19.11 33.06
CA THR A 143 13.82 18.12 34.04
C THR A 143 12.32 18.22 34.27
N SER A 144 11.74 19.40 34.07
CA SER A 144 10.30 19.65 34.18
C SER A 144 9.74 20.18 32.86
N PRO A 145 8.54 19.73 32.46
CA PRO A 145 7.88 20.21 31.26
C PRO A 145 7.41 21.67 31.40
N ALA A 146 7.36 22.39 30.28
CA ALA A 146 6.83 23.74 30.11
C ALA A 146 6.34 23.86 28.65
N TYR A 147 5.66 24.94 28.26
CA TYR A 147 5.41 25.18 26.83
C TYR A 147 6.72 25.47 26.13
N ARG A 148 7.15 24.55 25.26
CA ARG A 148 8.42 24.63 24.55
C ARG A 148 8.20 24.18 23.12
N SER A 149 8.82 24.90 22.20
CA SER A 149 8.83 24.50 20.79
C SER A 149 10.25 24.54 20.22
N GLY A 150 10.50 23.83 19.13
CA GLY A 150 11.72 24.04 18.35
C GLY A 150 11.64 25.38 17.62
N VAL A 151 10.85 25.41 16.54
CA VAL A 151 10.50 26.64 15.81
C VAL A 151 9.05 26.99 16.09
N LEU A 152 8.77 28.24 16.45
CA LEU A 152 7.42 28.79 16.52
C LEU A 152 7.32 30.01 15.61
N ALA A 153 6.46 29.94 14.60
CA ALA A 153 6.04 31.09 13.82
C ALA A 153 4.62 31.48 14.23
N GLU A 154 4.41 32.72 14.66
CA GLU A 154 3.13 33.21 15.16
C GLU A 154 2.65 34.41 14.33
N ASN A 155 1.38 34.37 13.92
CA ASN A 155 0.71 35.47 13.24
C ASN A 155 -0.46 36.01 14.06
N SER A 156 -0.27 37.19 14.62
CA SER A 156 -1.25 38.06 15.27
C SER A 156 -1.35 39.43 14.58
N SER A 157 -0.93 39.53 13.32
CA SER A 157 -0.78 40.80 12.59
C SER A 157 -2.11 41.39 12.10
N GLY A 158 -3.20 40.60 12.10
CA GLY A 158 -4.47 40.98 11.47
C GLY A 158 -4.46 40.84 9.94
N GLY A 159 -3.52 40.10 9.37
CA GLY A 159 -3.37 39.88 7.93
C GLY A 159 -2.85 38.48 7.58
N VAL A 160 -2.72 38.20 6.29
CA VAL A 160 -2.09 36.98 5.79
C VAL A 160 -0.57 37.18 5.79
N LEU A 161 0.16 36.26 6.42
CA LEU A 161 1.62 36.20 6.33
C LEU A 161 2.04 35.06 5.42
N HIS A 162 3.12 35.27 4.67
CA HIS A 162 3.53 34.37 3.60
C HIS A 162 4.86 33.65 3.88
N HIS A 163 4.99 32.44 3.36
CA HIS A 163 6.27 31.75 3.20
C HIS A 163 7.06 31.56 4.50
N ILE A 164 6.73 30.48 5.22
CA ILE A 164 7.56 29.95 6.31
C ILE A 164 8.02 28.56 5.90
N ARG A 165 9.33 28.38 5.78
CA ARG A 165 9.95 27.10 5.44
C ARG A 165 10.90 26.64 6.53
N VAL A 166 10.65 25.44 7.08
CA VAL A 166 11.55 24.77 8.02
C VAL A 166 12.02 23.47 7.39
N HIS A 167 13.32 23.35 7.14
CA HIS A 167 13.85 22.24 6.35
C HIS A 167 15.20 21.71 6.81
N ASP A 168 15.45 20.41 6.61
CA ASP A 168 16.74 19.79 6.91
C ASP A 168 17.19 20.04 8.36
N MET A 169 16.27 20.07 9.33
CA MET A 169 16.57 20.28 10.75
C MET A 169 16.74 18.96 11.51
N ASN A 170 17.41 19.01 12.65
CA ASN A 170 17.36 17.96 13.67
C ASN A 170 16.80 18.59 14.96
N ILE A 171 15.53 18.33 15.28
CA ILE A 171 14.83 18.96 16.41
C ILE A 171 14.62 17.86 17.46
N HIS A 172 15.27 17.98 18.61
CA HIS A 172 15.29 16.87 19.55
C HIS A 172 15.25 17.31 21.01
N HIS A 173 14.65 16.47 21.85
CA HIS A 173 14.56 16.69 23.29
C HIS A 173 13.94 18.05 23.62
N ILE A 174 12.82 18.37 22.98
CA ILE A 174 12.02 19.53 23.34
C ILE A 174 11.10 19.09 24.48
N SER A 175 11.48 19.42 25.72
CA SER A 175 10.77 18.98 26.93
C SER A 175 9.49 19.79 27.18
N GLY A 176 8.56 19.72 26.25
CA GLY A 176 7.22 20.29 26.31
C GLY A 176 6.28 19.62 27.33
N TRP A 177 5.07 20.14 27.48
CA TRP A 177 3.98 19.34 28.06
C TRP A 177 3.50 18.28 27.07
N SER A 178 2.92 17.16 27.50
CA SER A 178 2.26 16.25 26.53
C SER A 178 0.80 16.62 26.25
N GLY A 179 0.20 17.52 27.04
CA GLY A 179 -1.11 18.13 26.79
C GLY A 179 -1.02 19.64 26.51
N GLY A 180 -2.17 20.31 26.46
CA GLY A 180 -2.26 21.75 26.18
C GLY A 180 -2.23 22.09 24.68
N TRP A 181 -1.96 23.36 24.39
CA TRP A 181 -1.95 23.93 23.03
C TRP A 181 -0.87 23.34 22.13
N TYR A 182 -1.19 23.14 20.85
CA TYR A 182 -0.36 22.41 19.89
C TYR A 182 0.87 23.23 19.42
N ALA A 183 0.66 24.32 18.70
CA ALA A 183 1.76 25.05 18.05
C ALA A 183 2.79 25.63 19.03
N THR A 184 2.38 26.07 20.24
CA THR A 184 3.31 26.52 21.28
C THR A 184 4.08 25.39 21.97
N ASN A 185 3.79 24.15 21.61
CA ASN A 185 4.32 22.95 22.22
C ASN A 185 4.68 21.92 21.14
N ALA A 186 5.41 22.36 20.11
CA ALA A 186 5.69 21.56 18.92
C ALA A 186 7.17 21.59 18.53
N GLY A 187 7.62 20.59 17.77
CA GLY A 187 8.93 20.66 17.11
C GLY A 187 8.96 21.86 16.15
N VAL A 188 7.97 21.94 15.27
CA VAL A 188 7.64 23.10 14.45
C VAL A 188 6.17 23.46 14.65
N GLY A 189 5.92 24.62 15.23
CA GLY A 189 4.60 25.23 15.38
C GLY A 189 4.43 26.41 14.44
N VAL A 190 3.35 26.41 13.67
CA VAL A 190 2.89 27.58 12.89
C VAL A 190 1.50 27.94 13.40
N GLN A 191 1.44 29.05 14.12
CA GLN A 191 0.29 29.48 14.89
C GLN A 191 -0.40 30.67 14.25
N THR A 192 -1.73 30.64 14.25
CA THR A 192 -2.57 31.79 13.91
C THR A 192 -3.31 32.29 15.13
N ASP A 193 -3.33 33.59 15.38
CA ASP A 193 -4.16 34.21 16.41
C ASP A 193 -5.66 34.14 16.06
N HIS A 194 -6.46 33.47 16.88
CA HIS A 194 -7.90 33.33 16.76
C HIS A 194 -8.68 34.60 17.10
N THR A 195 -8.09 35.53 17.85
CA THR A 195 -8.79 36.72 18.36
C THR A 195 -8.91 37.84 17.33
N THR A 196 -8.11 37.78 16.26
CA THR A 196 -8.17 38.70 15.13
C THR A 196 -8.86 38.04 13.93
N PRO A 197 -9.90 38.64 13.32
CA PRO A 197 -10.71 37.94 12.30
C PRO A 197 -9.96 37.48 11.04
N VAL A 198 -8.75 37.98 10.76
CA VAL A 198 -8.06 37.88 9.47
C VAL A 198 -6.67 37.22 9.54
N SER A 199 -6.05 37.09 10.71
CA SER A 199 -4.72 36.47 10.79
C SER A 199 -4.78 35.06 10.22
N THR A 200 -3.87 34.71 9.29
CA THR A 200 -3.70 33.35 8.73
C THR A 200 -2.41 33.28 7.91
N TRP A 201 -2.11 32.12 7.34
CA TRP A 201 -0.89 31.88 6.59
C TRP A 201 -1.16 31.44 5.14
N ASP A 202 -0.21 31.74 4.28
CA ASP A 202 -0.09 31.15 2.95
C ASP A 202 1.36 30.69 2.77
N ASP A 203 1.53 29.52 2.16
CA ASP A 203 2.83 28.90 1.87
C ASP A 203 3.62 28.54 3.15
N VAL A 204 3.18 27.49 3.82
CA VAL A 204 3.85 26.91 4.99
C VAL A 204 4.47 25.58 4.61
N VAL A 205 5.78 25.45 4.68
CA VAL A 205 6.51 24.25 4.27
C VAL A 205 7.36 23.70 5.41
N VAL A 206 7.11 22.46 5.82
CA VAL A 206 7.91 21.74 6.81
C VAL A 206 8.41 20.46 6.18
N GLU A 207 9.71 20.38 5.85
CA GLU A 207 10.22 19.26 5.06
C GLU A 207 11.59 18.71 5.45
N ASN A 208 11.79 17.40 5.25
CA ASN A 208 13.09 16.74 5.43
C ASN A 208 13.71 16.94 6.83
N ASN A 209 12.87 17.16 7.85
CA ASN A 209 13.33 17.32 9.23
C ASN A 209 13.34 15.97 9.96
N THR A 210 14.19 15.87 10.98
CA THR A 210 14.14 14.78 11.97
C THR A 210 13.66 15.34 13.30
N PHE A 211 12.63 14.72 13.87
CA PHE A 211 12.12 14.98 15.21
C PHE A 211 12.39 13.78 16.10
N ASP A 212 12.92 14.01 17.30
CA ASP A 212 13.17 12.93 18.26
C ASP A 212 12.93 13.40 19.70
N HIS A 213 12.01 12.74 20.41
CA HIS A 213 11.61 13.13 21.76
C HIS A 213 11.12 14.59 21.84
N VAL A 214 10.12 14.94 21.02
CA VAL A 214 9.47 16.24 21.05
C VAL A 214 8.12 16.13 21.75
N ASP A 215 7.90 16.98 22.76
CA ASP A 215 6.59 17.13 23.39
C ASP A 215 6.00 18.48 22.99
N ARG A 216 4.70 18.57 22.70
CA ARG A 216 3.69 17.52 22.56
C ARG A 216 3.78 16.78 21.23
N ILE A 217 4.07 17.50 20.14
CA ILE A 217 3.84 17.10 18.74
C ILE A 217 5.01 17.51 17.84
N ALA A 218 5.37 16.74 16.80
CA ALA A 218 6.43 17.16 15.88
C ALA A 218 6.03 18.41 15.07
N VAL A 219 4.88 18.39 14.38
CA VAL A 219 4.45 19.49 13.52
C VAL A 219 2.99 19.88 13.79
N ALA A 220 2.76 21.16 14.07
CA ALA A 220 1.43 21.72 14.25
C ALA A 220 1.23 23.00 13.43
N VAL A 221 0.29 22.98 12.50
CA VAL A 221 -0.17 24.18 11.76
C VAL A 221 -1.61 24.46 12.18
N THR A 222 -1.78 25.26 13.23
CA THR A 222 -3.06 25.41 13.94
C THR A 222 -3.31 26.85 14.38
N PRO A 223 -4.56 27.27 14.59
CA PRO A 223 -4.84 28.45 15.40
C PRO A 223 -4.41 28.26 16.86
N ASP A 224 -4.27 29.37 17.61
CA ASP A 224 -4.21 29.35 19.07
C ASP A 224 -5.63 29.27 19.63
N GLY A 225 -5.86 28.53 20.71
CA GLY A 225 -7.17 28.51 21.33
C GLY A 225 -8.24 27.64 20.66
N ASP A 226 -9.24 27.26 21.45
CA ASP A 226 -10.52 26.77 20.96
C ASP A 226 -11.37 28.03 20.68
N GLY A 227 -11.52 28.41 19.41
CA GLY A 227 -12.23 29.64 19.02
C GLY A 227 -12.05 30.02 17.54
N GLN A 228 -11.70 29.02 16.73
CA GLN A 228 -11.13 29.09 15.38
C GLN A 228 -11.60 30.31 14.57
N GLY A 229 -10.71 31.28 14.37
CA GLY A 229 -10.94 32.48 13.57
C GLY A 229 -11.41 32.18 12.13
N THR A 230 -11.79 33.21 11.36
CA THR A 230 -12.45 32.97 10.06
C THR A 230 -11.51 32.52 8.94
N GLY A 231 -10.22 32.86 8.99
CA GLY A 231 -9.23 32.54 7.95
C GLY A 231 -8.92 31.03 7.83
N LEU A 232 -8.52 30.61 6.63
CA LEU A 232 -7.96 29.27 6.37
C LEU A 232 -6.51 29.43 5.93
N THR A 233 -5.62 28.64 6.52
CA THR A 233 -4.23 28.56 6.06
C THR A 233 -4.18 27.85 4.71
N THR A 234 -3.45 28.39 3.76
CA THR A 234 -3.37 27.85 2.38
C THR A 234 -1.95 27.42 2.02
N SER A 235 -1.84 26.53 1.04
CA SER A 235 -0.55 26.09 0.49
C SER A 235 0.38 25.43 1.51
N THR A 236 -0.17 24.75 2.53
CA THR A 236 0.62 23.99 3.52
C THR A 236 1.16 22.70 2.93
N VAL A 237 2.46 22.45 3.11
CA VAL A 237 3.14 21.22 2.72
C VAL A 237 3.98 20.70 3.88
N ILE A 238 3.68 19.48 4.34
CA ILE A 238 4.45 18.78 5.38
C ILE A 238 4.96 17.48 4.76
N ARG A 239 6.26 17.38 4.45
CA ARG A 239 6.76 16.25 3.67
C ARG A 239 8.15 15.72 4.03
N GLY A 240 8.36 14.42 3.85
CA GLY A 240 9.69 13.81 4.01
C GLY A 240 10.27 13.92 5.43
N ASN A 241 9.44 14.23 6.43
CA ASN A 241 9.90 14.33 7.82
C ASN A 241 9.94 12.94 8.46
N THR A 242 10.89 12.73 9.37
CA THR A 242 10.95 11.54 10.23
C THR A 242 10.75 11.98 11.67
N MET A 243 9.86 11.32 12.40
CA MET A 243 9.56 11.63 13.81
C MET A 243 9.47 10.37 14.65
N THR A 244 10.12 10.39 15.81
CA THR A 244 10.16 9.26 16.76
C THR A 244 10.00 9.71 18.20
N TYR A 245 9.19 8.97 18.95
CA TYR A 245 8.98 9.17 20.39
C TYR A 245 8.40 10.54 20.76
N ASP A 246 7.52 11.07 19.91
CA ASP A 246 6.79 12.29 20.23
C ASP A 246 5.77 12.05 21.35
N GLY A 247 5.57 13.07 22.17
CA GLY A 247 4.85 12.95 23.44
C GLY A 247 3.38 12.50 23.28
N ALA A 248 2.72 12.98 22.22
CA ALA A 248 1.33 12.70 21.92
C ALA A 248 1.14 12.40 20.42
N ASP A 249 0.66 13.39 19.66
CA ASP A 249 0.41 13.36 18.23
C ASP A 249 1.71 13.59 17.44
N ASP A 250 1.72 13.26 16.14
CA ASP A 250 2.91 13.48 15.30
C ASP A 250 2.72 14.70 14.37
N ILE A 251 1.63 14.75 13.60
CA ILE A 251 1.31 15.86 12.67
C ILE A 251 -0.14 16.29 12.81
N LEU A 252 -0.37 17.59 12.97
CA LEU A 252 -1.68 18.21 13.03
C LEU A 252 -1.80 19.43 12.11
N VAL A 253 -2.84 19.43 11.28
CA VAL A 253 -3.29 20.64 10.57
C VAL A 253 -4.74 20.98 10.93
N VAL A 254 -4.99 22.22 11.32
CA VAL A 254 -6.33 22.70 11.66
C VAL A 254 -6.64 23.92 10.82
N LYS A 255 -7.86 24.02 10.27
CA LYS A 255 -8.30 25.17 9.46
C LYS A 255 -7.40 25.44 8.25
N ASN A 256 -6.99 24.39 7.55
CA ASN A 256 -6.24 24.51 6.31
C ASN A 256 -7.14 24.31 5.08
N ASP A 257 -6.78 24.90 3.94
CA ASP A 257 -7.35 24.59 2.63
C ASP A 257 -6.24 24.15 1.66
N GLY A 258 -6.31 22.89 1.24
CA GLY A 258 -5.36 22.30 0.29
C GLY A 258 -4.04 21.84 0.90
N ALA A 259 -4.01 21.48 2.19
CA ALA A 259 -2.80 20.94 2.82
C ALA A 259 -2.35 19.61 2.17
N LEU A 260 -1.05 19.46 1.96
CA LEU A 260 -0.41 18.23 1.50
C LEU A 260 0.50 17.66 2.59
N ILE A 261 0.18 16.46 3.08
CA ILE A 261 0.99 15.73 4.06
C ILE A 261 1.55 14.49 3.35
N ASP A 262 2.83 14.52 2.96
CA ASP A 262 3.41 13.60 1.97
C ASP A 262 4.72 12.94 2.41
N GLY A 263 4.79 11.61 2.46
CA GLY A 263 6.08 10.92 2.63
C GLY A 263 6.70 11.07 4.01
N ASN A 264 5.91 11.33 5.06
CA ASN A 264 6.40 11.41 6.44
C ASN A 264 6.43 10.01 7.08
N LYS A 265 7.38 9.79 7.98
CA LYS A 265 7.52 8.56 8.77
C LYS A 265 7.41 8.89 10.26
N ALA A 266 6.39 8.39 10.92
CA ALA A 266 6.09 8.66 12.32
C ALA A 266 5.99 7.36 13.13
N GLY A 267 6.74 7.28 14.22
CA GLY A 267 6.88 6.06 15.01
C GLY A 267 6.89 6.30 16.50
N TYR A 268 6.25 5.38 17.25
CA TYR A 268 6.35 5.33 18.72
C TYR A 268 5.75 6.54 19.44
N GLY A 269 4.84 7.29 18.80
CA GLY A 269 4.14 8.43 19.39
C GLY A 269 3.11 8.02 20.46
N GLY A 270 2.70 8.98 21.28
CA GLY A 270 1.55 8.85 22.18
C GLY A 270 1.83 8.27 23.56
N ALA A 271 3.09 8.12 23.95
CA ALA A 271 3.48 7.44 25.18
C ALA A 271 3.34 8.29 26.45
N LYS A 272 3.26 9.62 26.34
CA LYS A 272 3.24 10.52 27.50
C LYS A 272 1.84 11.01 27.83
N ASN A 273 1.55 11.14 29.13
CA ASN A 273 0.27 11.59 29.66
C ASN A 273 0.40 12.74 30.69
N THR A 274 1.55 13.42 30.72
CA THR A 274 1.81 14.54 31.61
C THR A 274 0.84 15.72 31.33
N CYS A 275 0.11 16.11 32.36
CA CYS A 275 -0.87 17.20 32.29
C CYS A 275 -0.24 18.57 32.56
N PRO A 276 -0.54 19.60 31.77
CA PRO A 276 -0.21 20.99 32.12
C PRO A 276 -0.92 21.47 33.40
N PRO A 277 -0.56 22.66 33.95
CA PRO A 277 -1.17 23.21 35.16
C PRO A 277 -2.72 23.33 35.08
N SER A 278 -3.34 23.31 36.26
CA SER A 278 -4.81 23.34 36.47
C SER A 278 -5.56 24.26 35.50
N GLY A 279 -6.46 23.69 34.70
CA GLY A 279 -7.34 24.41 33.77
C GLY A 279 -7.10 24.12 32.29
N GLN A 280 -6.07 23.33 31.96
CA GLN A 280 -5.76 22.91 30.58
C GLN A 280 -5.94 21.40 30.34
N TYR A 281 -6.04 21.02 29.07
CA TYR A 281 -6.29 19.64 28.64
C TYR A 281 -5.04 18.76 28.79
N CYS A 282 -5.16 17.63 29.48
CA CYS A 282 -4.16 16.56 29.48
C CYS A 282 -4.12 15.86 28.12
N ASN A 283 -3.04 15.13 27.83
CA ASN A 283 -3.07 14.13 26.77
C ASN A 283 -3.97 12.96 27.19
N GLY A 284 -5.26 13.08 26.88
CA GLY A 284 -6.23 12.00 27.04
C GLY A 284 -6.32 11.12 25.80
N ALA A 285 -6.02 11.67 24.63
CA ALA A 285 -6.17 11.05 23.33
C ALA A 285 -5.21 11.70 22.32
N SER A 286 -4.58 10.87 21.48
CA SER A 286 -3.70 11.30 20.38
C SER A 286 -3.75 10.28 19.24
N ALA A 287 -3.52 10.78 18.03
CA ALA A 287 -3.35 10.02 16.80
C ALA A 287 -2.09 10.49 16.06
N GLY A 288 -1.61 9.71 15.10
CA GLY A 288 -0.35 10.03 14.45
C GLY A 288 -0.49 11.27 13.56
N ILE A 289 -1.25 11.13 12.47
CA ILE A 289 -1.49 12.22 11.53
C ILE A 289 -2.99 12.51 11.46
N TRP A 290 -3.37 13.74 11.77
CA TRP A 290 -4.79 14.11 11.82
C TRP A 290 -5.05 15.57 11.45
N MET A 291 -6.32 15.84 11.17
CA MET A 291 -6.78 17.17 10.79
C MET A 291 -8.19 17.44 11.28
N SER A 292 -8.48 18.71 11.48
CA SER A 292 -9.81 19.20 11.87
C SER A 292 -10.14 20.50 11.15
N GLY A 293 -11.43 20.70 10.84
CA GLY A 293 -11.94 21.93 10.25
C GLY A 293 -11.27 22.31 8.92
N SER A 294 -10.67 21.35 8.21
CA SER A 294 -9.83 21.57 7.04
C SER A 294 -10.52 21.12 5.75
N SER A 295 -10.13 21.70 4.63
CA SER A 295 -10.69 21.40 3.31
C SER A 295 -9.60 20.95 2.33
N ASN A 296 -9.97 20.03 1.44
CA ASN A 296 -9.12 19.58 0.33
C ASN A 296 -7.73 19.04 0.75
N THR A 297 -7.62 18.53 1.97
CA THR A 297 -6.37 17.95 2.50
C THR A 297 -6.07 16.61 1.83
N VAL A 298 -4.82 16.43 1.41
CA VAL A 298 -4.30 15.16 0.89
C VAL A 298 -3.23 14.62 1.83
N VAL A 299 -3.45 13.43 2.37
CA VAL A 299 -2.49 12.69 3.19
C VAL A 299 -2.03 11.49 2.38
N GLN A 300 -0.76 11.48 1.97
CA GLN A 300 -0.25 10.44 1.09
C GLN A 300 1.17 9.96 1.35
N ASN A 301 1.47 8.72 0.96
CA ASN A 301 2.81 8.12 1.06
C ASN A 301 3.41 8.13 2.48
N ASN A 302 2.60 8.31 3.54
CA ASN A 302 3.10 8.35 4.91
C ASN A 302 3.20 6.93 5.50
N GLU A 303 4.08 6.77 6.47
CA GLU A 303 4.22 5.57 7.31
C GLU A 303 3.97 5.97 8.77
N VAL A 304 2.95 5.40 9.41
CA VAL A 304 2.67 5.63 10.84
C VAL A 304 2.61 4.30 11.57
N TYR A 305 3.39 4.14 12.62
CA TYR A 305 3.54 2.84 13.27
C TYR A 305 3.77 2.91 14.76
N CYS A 306 3.34 1.85 15.45
CA CYS A 306 3.59 1.67 16.88
C CYS A 306 3.11 2.85 17.74
N HIS A 307 2.07 3.58 17.33
CA HIS A 307 1.46 4.58 18.18
C HIS A 307 0.77 3.92 19.38
N VAL A 308 1.00 4.43 20.59
CA VAL A 308 0.63 3.72 21.84
C VAL A 308 -0.46 4.36 22.68
N ASN A 309 -1.06 5.47 22.24
CA ASN A 309 -2.10 6.12 23.04
C ASN A 309 -3.32 5.19 23.20
N GLY A 310 -3.84 5.08 24.42
CA GLY A 310 -4.89 4.11 24.74
C GLY A 310 -6.31 4.53 24.33
N ALA A 311 -6.59 5.83 24.16
CA ALA A 311 -7.95 6.30 23.90
C ALA A 311 -8.27 6.33 22.40
N ASP A 312 -7.39 6.96 21.61
CA ASP A 312 -7.52 7.02 20.16
C ASP A 312 -6.48 6.12 19.50
N GLY A 313 -5.19 6.48 19.55
CA GLY A 313 -4.04 5.60 19.25
C GLY A 313 -3.95 5.11 17.80
N THR A 314 -4.70 5.73 16.89
CA THR A 314 -4.74 5.35 15.49
C THR A 314 -3.58 5.97 14.71
N GLY A 315 -3.20 5.34 13.59
CA GLY A 315 -2.19 5.93 12.71
C GLY A 315 -2.67 7.23 12.06
N TYR A 316 -3.93 7.27 11.64
CA TYR A 316 -4.55 8.40 10.96
C TYR A 316 -5.92 8.71 11.55
N ASP A 317 -6.31 9.98 11.53
CA ASP A 317 -7.63 10.41 12.00
C ASP A 317 -8.25 11.47 11.09
N VAL A 318 -9.48 11.17 10.65
CA VAL A 318 -10.38 12.18 10.08
C VAL A 318 -11.27 12.70 11.20
N ASP A 319 -10.82 13.80 11.78
CA ASP A 319 -11.56 14.41 12.87
C ASP A 319 -12.81 15.15 12.32
N TRP A 320 -13.40 16.05 13.10
CA TRP A 320 -14.59 16.81 12.71
C TRP A 320 -14.34 17.95 11.70
N GLY A 321 -15.42 18.41 11.07
CA GLY A 321 -15.45 19.62 10.24
C GLY A 321 -14.61 19.58 8.95
N ASN A 322 -14.19 18.40 8.51
CA ASN A 322 -13.33 18.25 7.34
C ASN A 322 -14.14 18.09 6.04
N HIS A 323 -13.67 18.71 4.95
CA HIS A 323 -14.33 18.61 3.64
C HIS A 323 -13.35 18.12 2.56
N ASN A 324 -13.73 17.10 1.80
CA ASN A 324 -12.93 16.55 0.68
C ASN A 324 -11.51 16.07 1.08
N THR A 325 -11.37 15.47 2.26
CA THR A 325 -10.07 14.93 2.70
C THR A 325 -9.79 13.57 2.05
N THR A 326 -8.57 13.39 1.54
CA THR A 326 -8.14 12.13 0.90
C THR A 326 -6.94 11.53 1.63
N PHE A 327 -7.08 10.29 2.09
CA PHE A 327 -5.99 9.44 2.57
C PHE A 327 -5.65 8.40 1.51
N GLN A 328 -4.44 8.46 0.94
CA GLN A 328 -4.03 7.53 -0.10
C GLN A 328 -2.57 7.10 -0.05
N TYR A 329 -2.27 5.87 -0.41
CA TYR A 329 -0.89 5.37 -0.52
C TYR A 329 -0.13 5.34 0.81
N ASN A 330 -0.85 5.42 1.93
CA ASN A 330 -0.25 5.39 3.25
C ASN A 330 -0.07 3.95 3.73
N TRP A 331 0.94 3.73 4.55
CA TRP A 331 1.17 2.49 5.28
C TRP A 331 0.99 2.76 6.78
N SER A 332 0.21 1.92 7.45
CA SER A 332 0.15 1.89 8.91
C SER A 332 0.43 0.49 9.41
N HIS A 333 1.14 0.39 10.54
CA HIS A 333 1.34 -0.90 11.14
C HIS A 333 1.53 -0.88 12.66
N GLN A 334 0.90 -1.85 13.32
CA GLN A 334 0.96 -2.03 14.77
C GLN A 334 0.64 -0.77 15.59
N ASN A 335 -0.25 0.10 15.10
CA ASN A 335 -0.79 1.18 15.91
C ASN A 335 -1.85 0.63 16.86
N LEU A 336 -1.75 0.96 18.14
CA LEU A 336 -2.59 0.38 19.18
C LEU A 336 -4.08 0.59 18.92
N GLY A 337 -4.46 1.76 18.45
CA GLY A 337 -5.84 2.19 18.26
C GLY A 337 -6.49 1.73 16.96
N GLY A 338 -5.70 1.40 15.95
CA GLY A 338 -6.19 1.14 14.60
C GLY A 338 -5.45 1.87 13.49
N PHE A 339 -5.93 1.68 12.26
CA PHE A 339 -5.43 2.40 11.09
C PHE A 339 -6.04 3.81 11.02
N MET A 340 -7.37 3.90 11.09
CA MET A 340 -8.11 5.11 10.78
C MET A 340 -9.19 5.40 11.82
N LEU A 341 -9.11 6.54 12.51
CA LEU A 341 -10.21 7.09 13.30
C LEU A 341 -11.15 7.91 12.40
N VAL A 342 -12.45 7.83 12.67
CA VAL A 342 -13.47 8.67 12.03
C VAL A 342 -14.36 9.26 13.11
N MET A 343 -14.26 10.58 13.28
CA MET A 343 -14.98 11.30 14.32
C MET A 343 -16.34 11.81 13.84
N PRO A 344 -17.42 11.59 14.61
CA PRO A 344 -18.70 12.25 14.36
C PRO A 344 -18.61 13.74 14.73
N PRO A 345 -19.55 14.59 14.28
CA PRO A 345 -19.72 15.89 14.92
C PRO A 345 -20.18 15.73 16.37
N PHE A 346 -19.68 16.57 17.27
CA PHE A 346 -20.12 16.68 18.66
C PHE A 346 -19.93 18.10 19.19
N THR A 347 -20.46 18.40 20.37
CA THR A 347 -20.37 19.75 20.95
C THR A 347 -19.19 19.85 21.89
N ILE A 348 -18.19 20.63 21.50
CA ILE A 348 -17.14 21.14 22.39
C ILE A 348 -17.36 22.64 22.61
N ALA A 349 -17.17 23.12 23.84
CA ALA A 349 -17.23 24.54 24.12
C ALA A 349 -16.14 25.29 23.37
N ASN A 350 -16.50 26.38 22.70
CA ASN A 350 -15.60 27.25 21.93
C ASN A 350 -14.94 26.61 20.70
N GLU A 351 -15.29 25.40 20.29
CA GLU A 351 -14.79 24.81 19.04
C GLU A 351 -15.89 24.77 17.98
N PRO A 352 -16.04 25.82 17.15
CA PRO A 352 -17.17 25.95 16.23
C PRO A 352 -17.20 24.86 15.16
N THR A 353 -16.05 24.29 14.79
CA THR A 353 -15.99 23.23 13.77
C THR A 353 -16.39 21.87 14.31
N SER A 354 -16.39 21.66 15.64
CA SER A 354 -16.77 20.37 16.28
C SER A 354 -18.17 19.91 15.94
N THR A 355 -19.09 20.84 15.71
CA THR A 355 -20.49 20.54 15.36
C THR A 355 -20.72 20.33 13.86
N VAL A 356 -19.70 20.56 13.04
CA VAL A 356 -19.77 20.40 11.58
C VAL A 356 -19.38 18.96 11.22
N PRO A 357 -20.25 18.19 10.56
CA PRO A 357 -19.88 16.84 10.13
C PRO A 357 -18.83 16.91 9.02
N SER A 358 -17.87 16.01 9.08
CA SER A 358 -16.95 15.78 7.97
C SER A 358 -17.69 15.16 6.77
N ASP A 359 -17.33 15.57 5.55
CA ASP A 359 -17.89 15.03 4.31
C ASP A 359 -16.87 14.99 3.16
N GLY A 360 -17.19 14.21 2.12
CA GLY A 360 -16.30 14.04 0.97
C GLY A 360 -15.02 13.23 1.27
N THR A 361 -14.92 12.59 2.44
CA THR A 361 -13.76 11.79 2.85
C THR A 361 -13.55 10.59 1.92
N VAL A 362 -12.31 10.42 1.46
CA VAL A 362 -11.84 9.31 0.63
C VAL A 362 -10.66 8.62 1.33
N ILE A 363 -10.75 7.30 1.51
CA ILE A 363 -9.69 6.46 2.08
C ILE A 363 -9.40 5.35 1.08
N ARG A 364 -8.27 5.44 0.36
CA ARG A 364 -7.99 4.55 -0.76
C ARG A 364 -6.55 4.13 -0.93
N TYR A 365 -6.28 2.94 -1.47
CA TYR A 365 -4.91 2.51 -1.76
C TYR A 365 -3.97 2.60 -0.56
N ASN A 366 -4.48 2.45 0.66
CA ASN A 366 -3.66 2.38 1.86
C ASN A 366 -3.41 0.91 2.24
N ILE A 367 -2.35 0.67 2.99
CA ILE A 367 -2.01 -0.63 3.55
C ILE A 367 -2.06 -0.50 5.08
N SER A 368 -2.85 -1.35 5.73
CA SER A 368 -2.88 -1.48 7.19
C SER A 368 -2.40 -2.88 7.57
N GLU A 369 -1.36 -2.97 8.38
CA GLU A 369 -0.74 -4.21 8.83
C GLU A 369 -0.77 -4.34 10.36
N ASN A 370 -1.60 -5.25 10.87
CA ASN A 370 -1.74 -5.56 12.28
C ASN A 370 -2.03 -4.32 13.16
N ASP A 371 -2.76 -3.34 12.63
CA ASP A 371 -3.28 -2.26 13.47
C ASP A 371 -4.37 -2.77 14.43
N GLY A 372 -4.50 -2.11 15.58
CA GLY A 372 -5.32 -2.53 16.72
C GLY A 372 -4.56 -3.30 17.79
N THR A 373 -3.24 -3.43 17.64
CA THR A 373 -2.27 -3.93 18.62
C THR A 373 -0.96 -3.18 18.45
N ASN A 374 -0.16 -3.08 19.51
CA ASN A 374 1.23 -2.63 19.42
C ASN A 374 2.22 -3.73 19.86
N ALA A 375 1.82 -5.00 19.73
CA ALA A 375 2.71 -6.12 19.97
C ALA A 375 3.92 -6.06 19.02
N GLY A 376 5.12 -6.25 19.57
CA GLY A 376 6.37 -6.12 18.82
C GLY A 376 6.96 -4.70 18.79
N CYS A 377 6.24 -3.71 19.31
CA CYS A 377 6.75 -2.33 19.41
C CYS A 377 7.64 -2.12 20.66
N PRO A 378 8.56 -1.14 20.65
CA PRO A 378 9.42 -0.81 21.80
C PRO A 378 8.66 -0.32 23.04
N ALA A 379 7.48 0.27 22.85
CA ALA A 379 6.62 0.76 23.91
C ALA A 379 5.28 0.00 23.88
N ALA A 380 4.80 -0.39 25.06
CA ALA A 380 3.48 -0.97 25.24
C ALA A 380 2.47 0.11 25.62
N GLY A 381 1.22 -0.10 25.24
CA GLY A 381 0.10 0.78 25.56
C GLY A 381 -1.12 -0.08 25.83
N THR A 382 -2.09 0.46 26.55
CA THR A 382 -3.31 -0.27 26.92
C THR A 382 -4.51 0.49 26.38
N PRO A 383 -5.31 -0.12 25.49
CA PRO A 383 -6.53 0.51 25.01
C PRO A 383 -7.48 0.80 26.18
N THR A 384 -8.03 2.01 26.25
CA THR A 384 -9.08 2.39 27.20
C THR A 384 -10.48 2.18 26.60
N HIS A 385 -10.54 1.96 25.29
CA HIS A 385 -11.72 1.60 24.50
C HIS A 385 -11.40 0.38 23.62
N GLY A 386 -12.39 -0.12 22.87
CA GLY A 386 -12.11 -1.12 21.85
C GLY A 386 -11.25 -0.52 20.73
N THR A 387 -10.48 -1.37 20.07
CA THR A 387 -9.64 -1.02 18.92
C THR A 387 -10.33 -1.49 17.65
N GLY A 388 -9.96 -0.93 16.49
CA GLY A 388 -10.49 -1.37 15.20
C GLY A 388 -9.65 -0.85 14.06
N VAL A 389 -9.60 -1.56 12.93
CA VAL A 389 -8.85 -1.08 11.76
C VAL A 389 -9.43 0.26 11.31
N PHE A 390 -10.74 0.31 11.07
CA PHE A 390 -11.49 1.55 10.92
C PHE A 390 -12.33 1.78 12.17
N HIS A 391 -11.97 2.79 12.95
CA HIS A 391 -12.50 3.10 14.26
C HIS A 391 -13.46 4.30 14.18
N PHE A 392 -14.76 4.01 14.28
CA PHE A 392 -15.80 5.04 14.27
C PHE A 392 -16.25 5.39 15.69
N VAL A 393 -15.94 6.60 16.14
CA VAL A 393 -16.30 7.03 17.51
C VAL A 393 -17.81 7.21 17.67
N GLY A 394 -18.53 7.50 16.59
CA GLY A 394 -19.98 7.61 16.61
C GLY A 394 -20.66 7.26 15.30
N ASN A 395 -21.73 8.00 14.99
CA ASN A 395 -22.43 7.84 13.72
C ASN A 395 -21.52 8.27 12.57
N ILE A 396 -21.73 7.69 11.39
CA ILE A 396 -20.94 8.00 10.21
C ILE A 396 -21.23 9.45 9.80
N PRO A 397 -20.23 10.36 9.84
CA PRO A 397 -20.43 11.76 9.53
C PRO A 397 -20.68 11.95 8.04
N ASN A 398 -21.60 12.85 7.71
CA ASN A 398 -21.86 13.28 6.35
C ASN A 398 -22.57 14.64 6.37
N ARG A 399 -22.52 15.33 5.23
CA ARG A 399 -23.27 16.56 4.99
C ARG A 399 -24.78 16.32 5.16
N SER A 400 -25.44 17.20 5.89
CA SER A 400 -26.89 17.16 6.10
C SER A 400 -27.66 17.12 4.77
N GLY A 401 -28.62 16.19 4.67
CA GLY A 401 -29.43 15.97 3.48
C GLY A 401 -28.74 15.20 2.33
N SER A 402 -27.46 14.85 2.48
CA SER A 402 -26.76 14.00 1.50
C SER A 402 -27.23 12.55 1.60
N SER A 403 -27.48 11.93 0.44
CA SER A 403 -27.71 10.48 0.30
C SER A 403 -26.48 9.74 -0.23
N VAL A 404 -25.37 10.45 -0.49
CA VAL A 404 -24.13 9.85 -0.95
C VAL A 404 -23.49 9.11 0.23
N ALA A 405 -23.20 7.83 0.06
CA ALA A 405 -22.55 7.04 1.08
C ALA A 405 -21.07 7.44 1.22
N VAL A 406 -20.70 8.05 2.34
CA VAL A 406 -19.32 8.48 2.68
C VAL A 406 -19.02 8.11 4.14
N PRO A 407 -17.77 7.81 4.51
CA PRO A 407 -16.56 7.89 3.69
C PRO A 407 -16.54 6.87 2.53
N LEU A 408 -15.82 7.23 1.46
CA LEU A 408 -15.50 6.31 0.37
C LEU A 408 -14.24 5.54 0.76
N ILE A 409 -14.40 4.29 1.18
CA ILE A 409 -13.31 3.39 1.57
C ILE A 409 -13.11 2.38 0.45
N TYR A 410 -12.05 2.49 -0.35
CA TYR A 410 -11.84 1.55 -1.45
C TYR A 410 -10.41 1.23 -1.80
N ASN A 411 -10.18 0.04 -2.35
CA ASN A 411 -8.84 -0.39 -2.77
C ASN A 411 -7.78 -0.31 -1.66
N ASN A 412 -8.16 -0.45 -0.39
CA ASN A 412 -7.19 -0.59 0.70
C ASN A 412 -6.84 -2.07 0.88
N SER A 413 -5.63 -2.38 1.34
CA SER A 413 -5.24 -3.71 1.79
C SER A 413 -5.13 -3.72 3.32
N VAL A 414 -5.88 -4.59 3.98
CA VAL A 414 -5.90 -4.74 5.43
C VAL A 414 -5.42 -6.14 5.76
N TYR A 415 -4.44 -6.25 6.64
CA TYR A 415 -3.90 -7.53 7.09
C TYR A 415 -3.89 -7.61 8.61
N LEU A 416 -4.54 -8.64 9.15
CA LEU A 416 -4.50 -9.00 10.56
C LEU A 416 -3.93 -10.43 10.66
N ASP A 417 -2.83 -10.56 11.39
CA ASP A 417 -2.01 -11.77 11.40
C ASP A 417 -2.70 -13.06 11.92
N LYS A 418 -2.06 -14.19 11.64
CA LYS A 418 -2.47 -15.55 12.07
C LYS A 418 -2.37 -15.79 13.58
N SER A 419 -1.85 -14.84 14.35
CA SER A 419 -1.63 -15.03 15.79
C SER A 419 -2.92 -14.90 16.61
N GLY A 420 -4.04 -14.52 15.97
CA GLY A 420 -5.35 -14.40 16.60
C GLY A 420 -5.69 -12.97 17.01
N LEU A 421 -5.16 -11.97 16.30
CA LEU A 421 -5.52 -10.58 16.48
C LEU A 421 -7.02 -10.38 16.19
N ASN A 422 -7.83 -10.19 17.24
CA ASN A 422 -9.29 -10.09 17.10
C ASN A 422 -9.80 -8.66 16.84
N THR A 423 -8.95 -7.81 16.25
CA THR A 423 -9.29 -6.42 15.92
C THR A 423 -10.46 -6.39 14.93
N PRO A 424 -11.61 -5.80 15.27
CA PRO A 424 -12.70 -5.58 14.32
C PRO A 424 -12.24 -4.74 13.12
N ILE A 425 -12.68 -5.12 11.92
CA ILE A 425 -12.40 -4.38 10.69
C ILE A 425 -13.14 -3.04 10.72
N LEU A 426 -14.44 -3.08 11.03
CA LEU A 426 -15.24 -1.88 11.29
C LEU A 426 -15.68 -1.89 12.76
N TYR A 427 -15.04 -1.04 13.57
CA TYR A 427 -15.35 -0.89 14.98
C TYR A 427 -16.15 0.39 15.24
N SER A 428 -17.09 0.34 16.19
CA SER A 428 -17.70 1.56 16.72
C SER A 428 -17.80 1.55 18.24
N ARG A 429 -17.53 2.72 18.85
CA ARG A 429 -17.79 2.97 20.28
C ARG A 429 -19.28 2.98 20.63
N ARG A 430 -20.18 3.10 19.63
CA ARG A 430 -21.64 3.01 19.84
C ARG A 430 -22.20 1.59 19.82
N GLY A 431 -21.36 0.59 19.56
CA GLY A 431 -21.75 -0.82 19.52
C GLY A 431 -21.95 -1.36 18.10
N GLY A 432 -22.71 -2.44 17.97
CA GLY A 432 -22.82 -3.21 16.72
C GLY A 432 -23.63 -2.57 15.59
N SER A 433 -24.24 -1.39 15.80
CA SER A 433 -24.99 -0.66 14.77
C SER A 433 -24.82 0.85 14.92
N VAL A 434 -24.59 1.54 13.81
CA VAL A 434 -24.44 2.99 13.73
C VAL A 434 -25.36 3.59 12.67
N THR A 435 -25.73 4.88 12.81
CA THR A 435 -26.48 5.58 11.76
C THR A 435 -25.54 6.21 10.72
N GLY A 436 -26.08 6.47 9.53
CA GLY A 436 -25.32 6.94 8.38
C GLY A 436 -24.95 5.81 7.42
N THR A 437 -24.32 6.16 6.31
CA THR A 437 -24.04 5.25 5.19
C THR A 437 -22.63 5.46 4.66
N LEU A 438 -21.87 4.38 4.44
CA LEU A 438 -20.51 4.39 3.89
C LEU A 438 -20.43 3.57 2.59
N SER A 439 -19.37 3.78 1.81
CA SER A 439 -19.06 2.92 0.65
C SER A 439 -17.77 2.16 0.92
N PHE A 440 -17.83 0.83 0.91
CA PHE A 440 -16.70 -0.08 1.11
C PHE A 440 -16.55 -0.96 -0.13
N ARG A 441 -15.63 -0.62 -1.04
CA ARG A 441 -15.48 -1.31 -2.33
C ARG A 441 -14.06 -1.71 -2.63
N ASN A 442 -13.84 -2.81 -3.33
CA ASN A 442 -12.50 -3.20 -3.79
C ASN A 442 -11.44 -3.30 -2.67
N ASN A 443 -11.80 -3.37 -1.39
CA ASN A 443 -10.82 -3.53 -0.32
C ASN A 443 -10.42 -5.01 -0.23
N ALA A 444 -9.14 -5.28 0.02
CA ALA A 444 -8.64 -6.61 0.32
C ALA A 444 -8.47 -6.76 1.83
N VAL A 445 -9.38 -7.50 2.46
CA VAL A 445 -9.35 -7.78 3.90
C VAL A 445 -8.84 -9.20 4.13
N PHE A 446 -7.66 -9.27 4.69
CA PHE A 446 -6.98 -10.48 5.09
C PHE A 446 -7.07 -10.59 6.62
N ASP A 447 -8.10 -11.27 7.12
CA ASP A 447 -8.40 -11.34 8.56
C ASP A 447 -8.33 -12.79 9.07
N TYR A 448 -7.31 -13.11 9.87
CA TYR A 448 -7.24 -14.40 10.58
C TYR A 448 -7.78 -14.35 12.01
N GLY A 449 -8.22 -13.17 12.47
CA GLY A 449 -8.82 -12.96 13.78
C GLY A 449 -10.28 -13.39 13.84
N THR A 450 -10.97 -12.88 14.86
CA THR A 450 -12.44 -13.01 15.02
C THR A 450 -13.14 -11.64 15.04
N GLY A 451 -12.42 -10.58 14.67
CA GLY A 451 -12.93 -9.22 14.61
C GLY A 451 -14.11 -9.10 13.64
N GLY A 452 -15.08 -8.26 14.00
CA GLY A 452 -16.33 -8.12 13.23
C GLY A 452 -16.47 -6.79 12.49
N TYR A 453 -17.69 -6.55 12.04
CA TYR A 453 -18.13 -5.31 11.41
C TYR A 453 -19.38 -4.80 12.14
N PHE A 454 -19.55 -3.49 12.28
CA PHE A 454 -20.84 -2.92 12.66
C PHE A 454 -21.80 -2.86 11.46
N THR A 455 -23.10 -2.79 11.74
CA THR A 455 -24.12 -2.50 10.72
C THR A 455 -24.39 -1.00 10.60
N THR A 456 -24.84 -0.57 9.42
CA THR A 456 -25.13 0.85 9.11
C THR A 456 -26.60 1.07 8.79
N SER A 457 -26.99 2.32 8.52
CA SER A 457 -28.29 2.61 7.88
C SER A 457 -28.38 2.00 6.48
N SER A 458 -29.61 1.86 5.97
CA SER A 458 -29.84 1.43 4.58
C SER A 458 -29.23 2.42 3.59
N GLY A 459 -28.47 1.91 2.61
CA GLY A 459 -27.84 2.73 1.57
C GLY A 459 -26.30 2.66 1.56
N SER A 460 -25.68 2.05 2.58
CA SER A 460 -24.26 1.68 2.49
C SER A 460 -24.02 0.69 1.35
N VAL A 461 -22.84 0.78 0.74
CA VAL A 461 -22.46 -0.08 -0.37
C VAL A 461 -21.28 -0.94 0.04
N TYR A 462 -21.43 -2.26 -0.11
CA TYR A 462 -20.34 -3.24 -0.05
C TYR A 462 -20.29 -3.96 -1.40
N ALA A 463 -19.19 -3.83 -2.13
CA ALA A 463 -19.06 -4.42 -3.47
C ALA A 463 -17.62 -4.75 -3.86
N ASN A 464 -17.42 -5.93 -4.45
CA ASN A 464 -16.15 -6.36 -5.03
C ASN A 464 -14.99 -6.33 -4.03
N ASN A 465 -15.25 -6.58 -2.75
CA ASN A 465 -14.20 -6.70 -1.76
C ASN A 465 -13.65 -8.13 -1.75
N LEU A 466 -12.42 -8.29 -1.27
CA LEU A 466 -11.92 -9.59 -0.84
C LEU A 466 -12.06 -9.68 0.67
N PHE A 467 -12.61 -10.80 1.14
CA PHE A 467 -12.62 -11.19 2.54
C PHE A 467 -12.01 -12.58 2.61
N TYR A 468 -10.81 -12.71 3.17
CA TYR A 468 -10.12 -13.99 3.29
C TYR A 468 -9.68 -14.25 4.73
N GLY A 469 -9.75 -15.52 5.14
CA GLY A 469 -9.48 -15.97 6.49
C GLY A 469 -10.78 -16.30 7.24
N THR A 470 -11.01 -15.69 8.38
CA THR A 470 -12.22 -15.87 9.17
C THR A 470 -13.36 -15.03 8.61
N HIS A 471 -14.54 -15.64 8.48
CA HIS A 471 -15.78 -14.96 8.07
C HIS A 471 -16.74 -14.83 9.26
N PRO A 472 -16.70 -13.72 10.03
CA PRO A 472 -17.63 -13.50 11.13
C PRO A 472 -19.06 -13.35 10.59
N SER A 473 -20.07 -13.67 11.41
CA SER A 473 -21.48 -13.52 11.03
C SER A 473 -21.91 -12.06 10.78
N SER A 474 -21.10 -11.10 11.24
CA SER A 474 -21.27 -9.67 10.98
C SER A 474 -20.66 -9.20 9.66
N GLU A 475 -19.98 -10.06 8.90
CA GLU A 475 -19.43 -9.71 7.59
C GLU A 475 -20.53 -9.17 6.65
N PRO A 476 -20.33 -7.99 6.03
CA PRO A 476 -21.34 -7.39 5.16
C PRO A 476 -21.67 -8.25 3.94
N ALA A 477 -22.93 -8.18 3.50
CA ALA A 477 -23.35 -8.81 2.25
C ALA A 477 -22.71 -8.10 1.05
N ASP A 478 -21.89 -8.83 0.31
CA ASP A 478 -21.27 -8.41 -0.95
C ASP A 478 -21.41 -9.55 -1.96
N ALA A 479 -22.25 -9.33 -2.99
CA ALA A 479 -22.57 -10.36 -3.97
C ALA A 479 -21.40 -10.68 -4.92
N ALA A 480 -20.41 -9.80 -5.00
CA ALA A 480 -19.25 -9.92 -5.87
C ALA A 480 -17.94 -10.16 -5.07
N LYS A 481 -18.05 -10.54 -3.78
CA LYS A 481 -16.87 -10.74 -2.96
C LYS A 481 -15.99 -11.88 -3.44
N VAL A 482 -14.69 -11.69 -3.30
CA VAL A 482 -13.69 -12.75 -3.45
C VAL A 482 -13.38 -13.32 -2.07
N VAL A 483 -13.37 -14.65 -1.94
CA VAL A 483 -13.11 -15.35 -0.66
C VAL A 483 -11.93 -16.33 -0.73
N THR A 484 -11.21 -16.30 -1.85
CA THR A 484 -10.01 -17.09 -2.09
C THR A 484 -8.77 -16.30 -1.68
N ASP A 485 -7.68 -17.00 -1.37
CA ASP A 485 -6.41 -16.39 -0.95
C ASP A 485 -5.95 -15.34 -1.99
N PRO A 486 -5.68 -14.08 -1.59
CA PRO A 486 -5.16 -13.06 -2.51
C PRO A 486 -3.75 -13.35 -3.05
N GLU A 487 -3.03 -14.33 -2.52
CA GLU A 487 -1.67 -14.68 -2.95
C GLU A 487 -0.70 -13.49 -2.84
N PHE A 488 -0.69 -12.81 -1.68
CA PHE A 488 0.31 -11.78 -1.38
C PHE A 488 1.74 -12.37 -1.39
N ARG A 489 2.72 -11.57 -1.81
CA ARG A 489 4.13 -11.99 -1.92
C ARG A 489 4.78 -12.32 -0.57
N ASN A 490 4.44 -11.57 0.48
CA ASN A 490 4.99 -11.77 1.82
C ASN A 490 4.02 -11.27 2.92
N PRO A 491 2.79 -11.78 2.99
CA PRO A 491 1.75 -11.24 3.86
C PRO A 491 2.22 -11.08 5.31
N GLY A 492 1.99 -9.88 5.88
CA GLY A 492 2.38 -9.53 7.25
C GLY A 492 3.88 -9.41 7.47
N ASN A 493 4.67 -9.26 6.40
CA ASN A 493 6.13 -9.15 6.47
C ASN A 493 6.81 -10.32 7.22
N THR A 494 6.17 -11.50 7.20
CA THR A 494 6.56 -12.64 8.06
C THR A 494 7.81 -13.38 7.59
N ASN A 495 8.09 -13.40 6.28
CA ASN A 495 9.31 -13.97 5.74
C ASN A 495 10.42 -12.91 5.67
N THR A 496 11.28 -12.88 6.68
CA THR A 496 12.43 -11.95 6.78
C THR A 496 13.50 -12.18 5.71
N SER A 497 13.47 -13.32 5.00
CA SER A 497 14.36 -13.61 3.87
C SER A 497 13.75 -13.24 2.51
N SER A 498 12.52 -12.74 2.48
CA SER A 498 11.86 -12.27 1.27
C SER A 498 12.50 -10.98 0.76
N THR A 499 12.54 -10.80 -0.56
CA THR A 499 12.87 -9.52 -1.19
C THR A 499 11.68 -8.55 -1.20
N PHE A 500 10.47 -9.03 -0.91
CA PHE A 500 9.26 -8.22 -0.78
C PHE A 500 9.06 -7.88 0.70
N THR A 501 9.39 -6.64 1.09
CA THR A 501 9.35 -6.15 2.47
C THR A 501 8.61 -4.82 2.56
N GLY A 502 8.14 -4.46 3.76
CA GLY A 502 7.32 -3.27 3.98
C GLY A 502 6.04 -3.34 3.16
N VAL A 503 5.73 -2.26 2.42
CA VAL A 503 4.56 -2.22 1.53
C VAL A 503 4.63 -3.25 0.39
N ASP A 504 5.83 -3.60 -0.10
CA ASP A 504 6.01 -4.54 -1.22
C ASP A 504 5.58 -5.97 -0.88
N ALA A 505 5.47 -6.29 0.40
CA ALA A 505 4.89 -7.54 0.90
C ALA A 505 3.46 -7.79 0.37
N TYR A 506 2.72 -6.73 0.06
CA TYR A 506 1.31 -6.74 -0.34
C TYR A 506 1.09 -6.64 -1.85
N GLN A 507 2.16 -6.73 -2.64
CA GLN A 507 2.02 -7.09 -4.05
C GLN A 507 1.49 -8.54 -4.14
N VAL A 508 0.82 -8.89 -5.24
CA VAL A 508 0.23 -10.23 -5.43
C VAL A 508 0.94 -11.01 -6.54
N HIS A 509 0.81 -12.33 -6.51
CA HIS A 509 1.19 -13.18 -7.62
C HIS A 509 0.32 -12.91 -8.87
N PRO A 510 0.85 -13.12 -10.10
CA PRO A 510 0.09 -13.01 -11.36
C PRO A 510 -1.16 -13.88 -11.49
N SER A 511 -1.22 -14.99 -10.74
CA SER A 511 -2.37 -15.90 -10.69
C SER A 511 -3.47 -15.43 -9.75
N SER A 512 -3.21 -14.37 -8.99
CA SER A 512 -4.05 -13.96 -7.87
C SER A 512 -5.51 -13.73 -8.30
N PRO A 513 -6.48 -14.19 -7.49
CA PRO A 513 -7.90 -14.00 -7.76
C PRO A 513 -8.34 -12.53 -7.63
N VAL A 514 -7.51 -11.65 -7.07
CA VAL A 514 -7.83 -10.22 -6.97
C VAL A 514 -7.55 -9.43 -8.26
N ILE A 515 -6.77 -10.01 -9.18
CA ILE A 515 -6.39 -9.32 -10.41
C ILE A 515 -7.64 -9.06 -11.25
N ARG A 516 -7.90 -7.79 -11.58
CA ARG A 516 -9.07 -7.31 -12.35
C ARG A 516 -10.44 -7.70 -11.77
N ALA A 517 -10.52 -8.02 -10.49
CA ALA A 517 -11.78 -8.41 -9.83
C ALA A 517 -12.54 -7.21 -9.22
N GLY A 518 -11.95 -6.02 -9.22
CA GLY A 518 -12.53 -4.81 -8.64
C GLY A 518 -13.62 -4.17 -9.51
N ALA A 519 -14.53 -3.45 -8.86
CA ALA A 519 -15.46 -2.54 -9.51
C ALA A 519 -14.73 -1.32 -10.09
N VAL A 520 -15.15 -0.86 -11.26
CA VAL A 520 -14.67 0.41 -11.84
C VAL A 520 -15.20 1.58 -11.00
N ILE A 521 -14.29 2.43 -10.53
CA ILE A 521 -14.59 3.64 -9.76
C ILE A 521 -14.10 4.85 -10.57
N SER A 522 -15.01 5.77 -10.89
CA SER A 522 -14.65 7.06 -11.49
C SER A 522 -13.92 7.94 -10.48
N GLY A 523 -12.89 8.68 -10.91
CA GLY A 523 -12.15 9.57 -10.00
C GLY A 523 -11.26 8.82 -8.99
N ASN A 524 -10.85 7.60 -9.34
CA ASN A 524 -9.99 6.73 -8.54
C ASN A 524 -8.54 7.23 -8.35
N GLY A 525 -8.22 8.49 -8.66
CA GLY A 525 -6.87 9.05 -8.50
C GLY A 525 -5.87 8.62 -9.58
N GLY A 526 -6.19 7.63 -10.40
CA GLY A 526 -5.38 7.21 -11.55
C GLY A 526 -4.13 6.40 -11.21
N LYS A 527 -3.79 6.24 -9.92
CA LYS A 527 -2.66 5.44 -9.45
C LYS A 527 -2.99 4.66 -8.17
N ASP A 528 -2.29 3.55 -7.97
CA ASP A 528 -2.31 2.73 -6.75
C ASP A 528 -1.16 3.11 -5.79
N ALA A 529 -1.00 2.37 -4.69
CA ALA A 529 0.05 2.61 -3.68
C ALA A 529 1.48 2.38 -4.17
N PHE A 530 1.64 1.75 -5.34
CA PHE A 530 2.92 1.35 -5.92
C PHE A 530 3.24 2.13 -7.19
N GLY A 531 2.43 3.16 -7.50
CA GLY A 531 2.57 4.01 -8.67
C GLY A 531 2.08 3.38 -9.99
N ASN A 532 1.47 2.19 -9.96
CA ASN A 532 0.84 1.58 -11.13
C ASN A 532 -0.38 2.39 -11.56
N THR A 533 -0.63 2.49 -12.86
CA THR A 533 -1.81 3.18 -13.39
C THR A 533 -3.08 2.40 -13.04
N VAL A 534 -4.12 3.11 -12.61
CA VAL A 534 -5.47 2.56 -12.41
C VAL A 534 -6.41 3.15 -13.45
N SER A 535 -7.01 2.28 -14.27
CA SER A 535 -7.92 2.72 -15.33
C SER A 535 -9.23 3.24 -14.75
N ALA A 536 -9.78 4.30 -15.35
CA ALA A 536 -11.13 4.78 -15.03
C ALA A 536 -12.24 3.99 -15.75
N THR A 537 -11.89 3.02 -16.61
CA THR A 537 -12.84 2.30 -17.48
C THR A 537 -12.66 0.79 -17.51
N ALA A 538 -11.49 0.28 -17.09
CA ALA A 538 -11.22 -1.14 -16.95
C ALA A 538 -11.23 -1.53 -15.47
N ALA A 539 -11.66 -2.76 -15.18
CA ALA A 539 -11.71 -3.27 -13.82
C ALA A 539 -10.31 -3.24 -13.18
N PRO A 540 -10.14 -2.58 -12.02
CA PRO A 540 -8.89 -2.62 -11.27
C PRO A 540 -8.74 -3.95 -10.52
N ASN A 541 -7.56 -4.17 -9.95
CA ASN A 541 -7.41 -5.19 -8.92
C ASN A 541 -8.17 -4.79 -7.65
N ILE A 542 -8.52 -5.78 -6.82
CA ILE A 542 -8.95 -5.56 -5.43
C ILE A 542 -7.70 -5.32 -4.56
N GLY A 543 -7.77 -4.39 -3.61
CA GLY A 543 -6.68 -4.00 -2.72
C GLY A 543 -5.83 -2.85 -3.23
N ALA A 544 -4.73 -2.59 -2.52
CA ALA A 544 -3.84 -1.44 -2.74
C ALA A 544 -2.88 -1.59 -3.94
N TYR A 545 -2.75 -2.79 -4.51
CA TYR A 545 -1.87 -3.11 -5.63
C TYR A 545 -2.65 -3.41 -6.92
N ASN A 546 -2.43 -2.59 -7.95
CA ASN A 546 -3.02 -2.65 -9.28
C ASN A 546 -2.03 -3.09 -10.39
N GLY A 547 -0.86 -3.60 -10.02
CA GLY A 547 0.09 -4.15 -10.98
C GLY A 547 -0.32 -5.53 -11.53
N THR A 548 0.46 -6.07 -12.46
CA THR A 548 0.22 -7.38 -13.06
C THR A 548 0.70 -8.55 -12.20
N GLY A 549 1.25 -8.27 -11.02
CA GLY A 549 1.97 -9.23 -10.20
C GLY A 549 3.33 -9.62 -10.79
N GLY A 550 3.87 -8.88 -11.76
CA GLY A 550 5.09 -9.28 -12.47
C GLY A 550 4.85 -10.33 -13.56
N ASN A 551 3.61 -10.47 -14.03
CA ASN A 551 3.25 -11.35 -15.12
C ASN A 551 4.08 -11.04 -16.38
N LEU A 552 4.77 -12.04 -16.91
CA LEU A 552 5.56 -11.91 -18.14
C LEU A 552 4.69 -11.93 -19.41
N VAL A 553 3.42 -12.32 -19.29
CA VAL A 553 2.45 -12.32 -20.39
C VAL A 553 1.79 -10.96 -20.51
N SER A 554 1.86 -10.37 -21.69
CA SER A 554 1.16 -9.12 -22.03
C SER A 554 -0.26 -9.38 -22.49
N ASN A 555 -1.20 -8.47 -22.16
CA ASN A 555 -2.63 -8.62 -22.48
C ASN A 555 -3.16 -10.01 -22.10
N ALA A 556 -2.80 -10.46 -20.89
CA ALA A 556 -2.94 -11.86 -20.52
C ALA A 556 -4.39 -12.30 -20.26
N GLY A 557 -5.28 -11.34 -19.94
CA GLY A 557 -6.73 -11.51 -19.92
C GLY A 557 -7.44 -10.90 -21.13
N PHE A 558 -6.72 -10.54 -22.20
CA PHE A 558 -7.30 -10.03 -23.45
C PHE A 558 -8.15 -8.73 -23.37
N GLU A 559 -8.11 -8.02 -22.24
CA GLU A 559 -8.93 -6.83 -21.95
C GLU A 559 -8.69 -5.61 -22.86
N THR A 560 -7.71 -5.65 -23.76
CA THR A 560 -7.61 -4.63 -24.82
C THR A 560 -8.70 -4.78 -25.89
N GLY A 561 -9.44 -5.89 -25.89
CA GLY A 561 -10.39 -6.26 -26.94
C GLY A 561 -9.72 -6.62 -28.28
N ALA A 562 -8.39 -6.70 -28.30
CA ALA A 562 -7.60 -7.06 -29.47
C ALA A 562 -6.76 -8.30 -29.20
N LEU A 563 -6.47 -9.06 -30.27
CA LEU A 563 -5.60 -10.23 -30.17
C LEU A 563 -4.15 -9.82 -29.86
N SER A 564 -3.66 -8.73 -30.45
CA SER A 564 -2.31 -8.22 -30.21
C SER A 564 -2.04 -7.99 -28.70
N PRO A 565 -0.85 -8.32 -28.18
CA PRO A 565 0.35 -8.82 -28.87
C PRO A 565 0.37 -10.34 -29.09
N TRP A 566 -0.73 -11.04 -28.82
CA TRP A 566 -0.86 -12.43 -29.25
C TRP A 566 -0.98 -12.51 -30.77
N THR A 567 -0.47 -13.61 -31.30
CA THR A 567 -0.46 -13.92 -32.73
C THR A 567 -1.24 -15.19 -32.98
N GLN A 568 -1.86 -15.28 -34.15
CA GLN A 568 -2.57 -16.51 -34.53
C GLN A 568 -1.59 -17.68 -34.58
N ALA A 569 -1.93 -18.77 -33.90
CA ALA A 569 -1.12 -19.98 -33.88
C ALA A 569 -1.43 -20.91 -35.06
N SER A 570 -2.48 -20.61 -35.84
CA SER A 570 -3.02 -21.46 -36.91
C SER A 570 -3.52 -20.62 -38.09
N GLY A 571 -3.81 -21.28 -39.21
CA GLY A 571 -4.48 -20.66 -40.36
C GLY A 571 -5.96 -20.28 -40.12
N SER A 572 -6.59 -20.82 -39.07
CA SER A 572 -7.95 -20.48 -38.64
C SER A 572 -7.93 -19.38 -37.58
N ALA A 573 -8.73 -18.32 -37.76
CA ALA A 573 -8.62 -17.13 -36.93
C ALA A 573 -9.22 -17.30 -35.52
N SER A 574 -8.41 -17.09 -34.49
CA SER A 574 -8.89 -16.75 -33.14
C SER A 574 -9.32 -15.28 -33.08
N SER A 575 -10.22 -14.95 -32.16
CA SER A 575 -10.72 -13.59 -31.95
C SER A 575 -10.87 -13.28 -30.46
N VAL A 576 -11.12 -12.00 -30.13
CA VAL A 576 -11.29 -11.53 -28.75
C VAL A 576 -12.63 -10.79 -28.63
N PRO A 577 -13.77 -11.51 -28.65
CA PRO A 577 -15.08 -10.89 -28.50
C PRO A 577 -15.34 -10.50 -27.04
N ALA A 578 -16.22 -9.52 -26.82
CA ALA A 578 -16.71 -9.12 -25.49
C ALA A 578 -17.74 -10.14 -24.94
N SER A 579 -17.33 -11.41 -24.83
CA SER A 579 -18.19 -12.52 -24.40
C SER A 579 -17.34 -13.68 -23.92
N ASN A 580 -17.92 -14.56 -23.09
CA ASN A 580 -17.24 -15.75 -22.56
C ASN A 580 -15.98 -15.45 -21.73
N ALA A 581 -15.80 -14.22 -21.25
CA ALA A 581 -14.72 -13.88 -20.33
C ALA A 581 -14.88 -14.59 -18.97
N ARG A 582 -13.77 -14.92 -18.32
CA ARG A 582 -13.76 -15.36 -16.93
C ARG A 582 -13.78 -14.15 -16.01
N THR A 583 -12.90 -13.18 -16.26
CA THR A 583 -12.88 -11.88 -15.59
C THR A 583 -12.90 -10.76 -16.63
N GLY A 584 -13.25 -9.54 -16.22
CA GLY A 584 -13.36 -8.43 -17.17
C GLY A 584 -14.43 -8.66 -18.24
N ASN A 585 -14.15 -8.19 -19.45
CA ASN A 585 -15.12 -8.20 -20.55
C ASN A 585 -14.73 -9.10 -21.72
N TYR A 586 -13.45 -9.44 -21.88
CA TYR A 586 -12.91 -10.06 -23.08
C TYR A 586 -12.18 -11.36 -22.76
N ALA A 587 -12.19 -12.29 -23.71
CA ALA A 587 -11.37 -13.50 -23.63
C ALA A 587 -10.99 -13.96 -25.04
N LEU A 588 -9.92 -14.76 -25.14
CA LEU A 588 -9.57 -15.41 -26.39
C LEU A 588 -10.63 -16.45 -26.74
N THR A 589 -11.17 -16.38 -27.96
CA THR A 589 -12.04 -17.38 -28.56
C THR A 589 -11.35 -18.01 -29.77
N THR A 590 -11.15 -19.32 -29.72
CA THR A 590 -10.55 -20.12 -30.81
C THR A 590 -11.59 -20.57 -31.83
N ALA A 591 -11.16 -21.01 -33.02
CA ALA A 591 -12.04 -21.77 -33.90
C ALA A 591 -12.30 -23.21 -33.35
N ALA A 592 -13.25 -23.94 -33.95
CA ALA A 592 -13.73 -25.21 -33.42
C ALA A 592 -12.68 -26.33 -33.30
N ALA A 593 -11.64 -26.30 -34.14
CA ALA A 593 -10.59 -27.31 -34.16
C ALA A 593 -9.28 -26.73 -34.72
N GLY A 594 -8.15 -27.16 -34.15
CA GLY A 594 -6.81 -26.85 -34.66
C GLY A 594 -6.51 -25.34 -34.72
N SER A 595 -6.97 -24.59 -33.72
CA SER A 595 -6.91 -23.13 -33.71
C SER A 595 -6.49 -22.60 -32.34
N GLY A 596 -5.76 -21.50 -32.32
CA GLY A 596 -5.22 -20.95 -31.09
C GLY A 596 -4.48 -19.64 -31.29
N ALA A 597 -3.90 -19.14 -30.20
CA ALA A 597 -3.02 -17.99 -30.22
C ALA A 597 -1.74 -18.24 -29.42
N ASN A 598 -0.64 -17.64 -29.88
CA ASN A 598 0.68 -17.72 -29.28
C ASN A 598 1.15 -16.33 -28.82
N GLN A 599 1.94 -16.29 -27.75
CA GLN A 599 2.76 -15.13 -27.40
C GLN A 599 4.19 -15.59 -27.12
N THR A 600 5.15 -14.92 -27.75
CA THR A 600 6.57 -15.18 -27.47
C THR A 600 7.02 -14.28 -26.34
N LEU A 601 7.47 -14.89 -25.25
CA LEU A 601 8.10 -14.25 -24.11
C LEU A 601 9.59 -14.09 -24.40
N THR A 602 10.16 -12.96 -23.97
CA THR A 602 11.57 -12.62 -24.14
C THR A 602 12.17 -12.17 -22.81
N GLY A 603 13.48 -12.31 -22.65
CA GLY A 603 14.18 -11.89 -21.43
C GLY A 603 14.05 -12.90 -20.28
N LEU A 604 13.74 -14.16 -20.59
CA LEU A 604 13.76 -15.23 -19.60
C LEU A 604 15.20 -15.54 -19.18
N THR A 605 15.39 -15.93 -17.94
CA THR A 605 16.66 -16.39 -17.40
C THR A 605 16.87 -17.85 -17.83
N PRO A 606 18.04 -18.23 -18.37
CA PRO A 606 18.36 -19.63 -18.68
C PRO A 606 18.35 -20.52 -17.42
N SER A 607 18.12 -21.82 -17.61
CA SER A 607 18.10 -22.82 -16.52
C SER A 607 17.17 -22.46 -15.35
N THR A 608 16.11 -21.70 -15.61
CA THR A 608 15.20 -21.18 -14.59
C THR A 608 13.82 -21.79 -14.78
N THR A 609 13.21 -22.23 -13.68
CA THR A 609 11.85 -22.79 -13.70
C THR A 609 10.82 -21.67 -13.59
N TYR A 610 9.85 -21.72 -14.51
CA TYR A 610 8.72 -20.82 -14.59
C TYR A 610 7.42 -21.59 -14.41
N LEU A 611 6.43 -20.92 -13.85
CA LEU A 611 5.05 -21.38 -13.78
C LEU A 611 4.21 -20.61 -14.80
N LEU A 612 3.66 -21.33 -15.79
CA LEU A 612 2.57 -20.85 -16.63
C LEU A 612 1.24 -21.27 -16.01
N THR A 613 0.36 -20.32 -15.73
CA THR A 613 -1.05 -20.60 -15.42
C THR A 613 -1.96 -19.92 -16.45
N GLY A 614 -3.21 -20.36 -16.51
CA GLY A 614 -4.23 -19.71 -17.30
C GLY A 614 -5.57 -20.39 -17.14
N TRP A 615 -6.66 -19.67 -17.35
CA TRP A 615 -7.99 -20.24 -17.24
C TRP A 615 -8.54 -20.56 -18.60
N ALA A 616 -9.15 -21.74 -18.74
CA ALA A 616 -9.74 -22.15 -19.99
C ALA A 616 -11.03 -22.94 -19.81
N LYS A 617 -11.83 -23.00 -20.89
CA LYS A 617 -12.98 -23.88 -21.03
C LYS A 617 -13.20 -24.26 -22.50
N VAL A 618 -13.90 -25.37 -22.73
CA VAL A 618 -14.39 -25.76 -24.05
C VAL A 618 -15.90 -25.56 -24.15
N ALA A 619 -16.42 -25.29 -25.34
CA ALA A 619 -17.87 -25.15 -25.53
C ALA A 619 -18.63 -26.47 -25.31
N ASN A 620 -18.01 -27.60 -25.70
CA ASN A 620 -18.65 -28.91 -25.72
C ASN A 620 -17.91 -29.91 -24.81
N ALA A 621 -18.66 -30.70 -24.05
CA ALA A 621 -18.10 -31.80 -23.28
C ALA A 621 -17.47 -32.86 -24.19
N GLY A 622 -16.35 -33.46 -23.76
CA GLY A 622 -15.59 -34.45 -24.53
C GLY A 622 -14.58 -33.87 -25.51
N GLU A 623 -14.55 -32.54 -25.69
CA GLU A 623 -13.50 -31.84 -26.43
C GLU A 623 -12.40 -31.34 -25.48
N THR A 624 -11.23 -30.96 -26.02
CA THR A 624 -10.10 -30.48 -25.22
C THR A 624 -9.46 -29.23 -25.81
N LEU A 625 -8.92 -28.39 -24.93
CA LEU A 625 -8.09 -27.23 -25.24
C LEU A 625 -6.81 -27.27 -24.40
N ALA A 626 -5.67 -27.05 -25.02
CA ALA A 626 -4.37 -27.03 -24.36
C ALA A 626 -3.94 -25.60 -24.00
N VAL A 627 -3.48 -25.41 -22.76
CA VAL A 627 -2.66 -24.27 -22.38
C VAL A 627 -1.23 -24.79 -22.20
N GLY A 628 -0.27 -24.19 -22.90
CA GLY A 628 1.06 -24.79 -22.99
C GLY A 628 2.18 -23.84 -23.37
N VAL A 629 3.38 -24.39 -23.34
CA VAL A 629 4.63 -23.69 -23.63
C VAL A 629 5.55 -24.55 -24.48
N LYS A 630 6.21 -23.92 -25.43
CA LYS A 630 7.18 -24.53 -26.36
C LYS A 630 8.33 -23.57 -26.65
N ASN A 631 9.31 -24.03 -27.44
CA ASN A 631 10.47 -23.22 -27.88
C ASN A 631 11.29 -22.62 -26.72
N TYR A 632 11.28 -23.27 -25.54
CA TYR A 632 12.01 -22.80 -24.36
C TYR A 632 13.34 -23.55 -24.14
N GLY A 633 13.79 -24.34 -25.12
CA GLY A 633 14.97 -25.21 -25.02
C GLY A 633 14.69 -26.58 -24.40
N GLY A 634 13.45 -26.89 -24.04
CA GLY A 634 12.99 -28.21 -23.61
C GLY A 634 11.84 -28.75 -24.47
N THR A 635 11.29 -29.90 -24.06
CA THR A 635 10.13 -30.55 -24.72
C THR A 635 8.86 -29.73 -24.52
N GLU A 636 8.07 -29.51 -25.57
CA GLU A 636 6.76 -28.87 -25.44
C GLU A 636 5.92 -29.51 -24.32
N THR A 637 5.40 -28.68 -23.43
CA THR A 637 4.65 -29.12 -22.25
C THR A 637 3.35 -28.32 -22.15
N PHE A 638 2.25 -29.01 -21.84
CA PHE A 638 0.92 -28.41 -21.79
C PHE A 638 -0.03 -29.17 -20.86
N THR A 639 -1.07 -28.47 -20.44
CA THR A 639 -2.20 -29.02 -19.70
C THR A 639 -3.45 -28.93 -20.57
N ASN A 640 -4.17 -30.05 -20.70
CA ASN A 640 -5.45 -30.09 -21.42
C ASN A 640 -6.61 -29.78 -20.46
N ILE A 641 -7.49 -28.90 -20.90
CA ILE A 641 -8.75 -28.55 -20.27
C ILE A 641 -9.91 -29.10 -21.10
N ALA A 642 -10.79 -29.84 -20.43
CA ALA A 642 -11.95 -30.50 -21.04
C ALA A 642 -13.29 -30.08 -20.41
N THR A 643 -13.28 -29.10 -19.50
CA THR A 643 -14.45 -28.62 -18.78
C THR A 643 -15.21 -27.56 -19.57
N THR A 644 -16.54 -27.56 -19.42
CA THR A 644 -17.41 -26.53 -20.02
C THR A 644 -17.53 -25.27 -19.17
N SER A 645 -17.13 -25.35 -17.89
CA SER A 645 -16.85 -24.21 -17.03
C SER A 645 -15.36 -23.91 -17.01
N TYR A 646 -14.99 -22.67 -16.70
CA TYR A 646 -13.58 -22.28 -16.55
C TYR A 646 -12.89 -23.12 -15.47
N SER A 647 -11.75 -23.70 -15.82
CA SER A 647 -10.82 -24.34 -14.89
C SER A 647 -9.40 -23.86 -15.18
N GLN A 648 -8.58 -23.87 -14.12
CA GLN A 648 -7.21 -23.37 -14.21
C GLN A 648 -6.29 -24.47 -14.75
N ALA A 649 -5.54 -24.14 -15.79
CA ALA A 649 -4.38 -24.89 -16.24
C ALA A 649 -3.13 -24.38 -15.52
N ALA A 650 -2.20 -25.30 -15.23
CA ALA A 650 -0.86 -24.97 -14.76
C ALA A 650 0.16 -25.82 -15.52
N VAL A 651 1.29 -25.22 -15.87
CA VAL A 651 2.40 -25.85 -16.59
C VAL A 651 3.70 -25.33 -16.00
N LEU A 652 4.52 -26.24 -15.47
CA LEU A 652 5.89 -25.94 -15.08
C LEU A 652 6.83 -26.18 -16.26
N PHE A 653 7.73 -25.24 -16.50
CA PHE A 653 8.79 -25.41 -17.50
C PHE A 653 10.10 -24.80 -17.04
N THR A 654 11.21 -25.47 -17.34
CA THR A 654 12.56 -24.97 -17.07
C THR A 654 13.20 -24.59 -18.40
N THR A 655 13.62 -23.33 -18.53
CA THR A 655 14.35 -22.87 -19.72
C THR A 655 15.62 -23.69 -19.92
N GLY A 656 15.95 -23.99 -21.17
CA GLY A 656 17.24 -24.60 -21.51
C GLY A 656 18.42 -23.72 -21.11
N SER A 657 19.62 -24.29 -21.07
CA SER A 657 20.83 -23.63 -20.55
C SER A 657 21.25 -22.35 -21.28
N ALA A 658 20.73 -22.11 -22.49
CA ALA A 658 20.95 -20.88 -23.26
C ALA A 658 19.64 -20.19 -23.68
N ALA A 659 18.47 -20.72 -23.28
CA ALA A 659 17.19 -20.22 -23.74
C ALA A 659 16.78 -18.98 -22.93
N THR A 660 16.55 -17.87 -23.64
CA THR A 660 16.05 -16.60 -23.06
C THR A 660 14.65 -16.24 -23.55
N THR A 661 14.00 -17.18 -24.24
CA THR A 661 12.67 -17.02 -24.83
C THR A 661 11.83 -18.27 -24.58
N ALA A 662 10.51 -18.11 -24.56
CA ALA A 662 9.56 -19.21 -24.60
C ALA A 662 8.31 -18.77 -25.38
N THR A 663 7.62 -19.69 -26.05
CA THR A 663 6.33 -19.41 -26.70
C THR A 663 5.22 -20.05 -25.87
N VAL A 664 4.38 -19.23 -25.25
CA VAL A 664 3.16 -19.68 -24.57
C VAL A 664 1.98 -19.66 -25.52
N TYR A 665 1.01 -20.54 -25.28
CA TYR A 665 -0.13 -20.68 -26.16
C TYR A 665 -1.41 -21.14 -25.45
N CYS A 666 -2.53 -20.84 -26.10
CA CYS A 666 -3.82 -21.46 -25.88
C CYS A 666 -4.29 -22.06 -27.21
N TRP A 667 -4.60 -23.37 -27.22
CA TRP A 667 -4.78 -24.15 -28.44
C TRP A 667 -5.95 -25.13 -28.36
N LYS A 668 -6.94 -24.96 -29.23
CA LYS A 668 -8.05 -25.90 -29.41
C LYS A 668 -7.58 -27.12 -30.19
N ASN A 669 -7.64 -28.30 -29.57
CA ASN A 669 -7.23 -29.55 -30.19
C ASN A 669 -8.12 -29.94 -31.38
N ALA A 670 -7.57 -30.78 -32.27
CA ALA A 670 -8.28 -31.23 -33.47
C ALA A 670 -9.47 -32.16 -33.14
N GLY A 671 -10.41 -32.29 -34.08
CA GLY A 671 -11.51 -33.26 -33.99
C GLY A 671 -12.75 -32.79 -33.21
N GLY A 672 -12.84 -31.51 -32.85
CA GLY A 672 -14.01 -30.91 -32.19
C GLY A 672 -14.90 -30.09 -33.13
N SER A 673 -16.09 -29.73 -32.63
CA SER A 673 -17.05 -28.85 -33.31
C SER A 673 -17.33 -27.55 -32.54
N GLY A 674 -16.90 -27.46 -31.28
CA GLY A 674 -17.07 -26.28 -30.43
C GLY A 674 -15.79 -25.44 -30.30
N ALA A 675 -15.95 -24.13 -30.11
CA ALA A 675 -14.85 -23.24 -29.77
C ALA A 675 -14.27 -23.57 -28.38
N GLY A 676 -13.00 -23.24 -28.18
CA GLY A 676 -12.40 -23.12 -26.85
C GLY A 676 -12.15 -21.66 -26.47
N TYR A 677 -12.10 -21.40 -25.17
CA TYR A 677 -11.93 -20.07 -24.59
C TYR A 677 -10.78 -20.07 -23.59
N CYS A 678 -9.96 -19.03 -23.62
CA CYS A 678 -8.87 -18.81 -22.68
C CYS A 678 -8.85 -17.39 -22.15
N ASP A 679 -8.49 -17.25 -20.89
CA ASP A 679 -8.46 -15.98 -20.18
C ASP A 679 -7.44 -16.04 -19.03
N ASP A 680 -7.04 -14.87 -18.53
CA ASP A 680 -6.21 -14.69 -17.34
C ASP A 680 -4.95 -15.57 -17.33
N LEU A 681 -4.19 -15.56 -18.42
CA LEU A 681 -2.91 -16.27 -18.48
C LEU A 681 -1.86 -15.57 -17.62
N ALA A 682 -0.91 -16.33 -17.10
CA ALA A 682 0.20 -15.77 -16.36
C ALA A 682 1.47 -16.60 -16.47
N VAL A 683 2.61 -15.93 -16.54
CA VAL A 683 3.92 -16.56 -16.39
C VAL A 683 4.74 -15.80 -15.38
N GLU A 684 5.33 -16.52 -14.43
CA GLU A 684 6.29 -15.98 -13.45
C GLU A 684 7.45 -16.95 -13.18
N PRO A 685 8.65 -16.44 -12.83
CA PRO A 685 9.74 -17.28 -12.34
C PRO A 685 9.45 -17.77 -10.92
N LEU A 686 9.86 -19.00 -10.62
CA LEU A 686 9.78 -19.53 -9.25
C LEU A 686 11.09 -19.26 -8.50
N THR A 687 10.97 -18.63 -7.33
CA THR A 687 12.11 -18.25 -6.48
C THR A 687 12.78 -19.46 -5.80
N SER A 688 12.02 -20.54 -5.58
CA SER A 688 12.52 -21.86 -5.17
C SER A 688 11.77 -22.95 -5.92
N ALA A 689 12.43 -23.58 -6.90
CA ALA A 689 11.87 -24.71 -7.65
C ALA A 689 12.23 -26.07 -7.02
N ALA A 690 12.71 -26.08 -5.77
CA ALA A 690 13.06 -27.32 -5.08
C ALA A 690 11.80 -28.16 -4.87
N ASN A 691 11.78 -29.35 -5.45
CA ASN A 691 10.69 -30.29 -5.30
C ASN A 691 10.74 -30.90 -3.89
N ALA A 692 9.67 -30.70 -3.10
CA ALA A 692 9.58 -31.22 -1.75
C ALA A 692 9.28 -32.74 -1.71
N VAL A 693 8.83 -33.34 -2.81
CA VAL A 693 8.58 -34.78 -2.93
C VAL A 693 9.90 -35.52 -3.08
N THR A 694 10.15 -36.51 -2.22
CA THR A 694 11.31 -37.41 -2.37
C THR A 694 10.97 -38.59 -3.28
N ASN A 695 11.90 -38.99 -4.15
CA ASN A 695 11.67 -40.02 -5.18
C ASN A 695 10.41 -39.75 -6.04
N PRO A 696 10.28 -38.57 -6.65
CA PRO A 696 9.05 -38.14 -7.33
C PRO A 696 8.68 -38.93 -8.58
N GLY A 697 9.68 -39.48 -9.29
CA GLY A 697 9.50 -40.34 -10.47
C GLY A 697 9.73 -41.82 -10.18
N PHE A 698 9.82 -42.22 -8.91
CA PHE A 698 10.01 -43.63 -8.51
C PHE A 698 11.29 -44.31 -9.02
N GLU A 699 12.29 -43.52 -9.43
CA GLU A 699 13.53 -43.96 -10.10
C GLU A 699 14.49 -44.77 -9.21
N THR A 700 14.24 -44.87 -7.91
CA THR A 700 14.96 -45.81 -7.04
C THR A 700 14.58 -47.27 -7.29
N GLY A 701 13.52 -47.52 -8.09
CA GLY A 701 13.00 -48.86 -8.38
C GLY A 701 12.29 -49.52 -7.19
N VAL A 702 12.18 -48.85 -6.05
CA VAL A 702 11.51 -49.34 -4.84
C VAL A 702 10.43 -48.35 -4.38
N PRO A 703 9.33 -48.81 -3.75
CA PRO A 703 8.26 -47.92 -3.30
C PRO A 703 8.72 -46.87 -2.28
N ALA A 704 9.65 -47.20 -1.38
CA ALA A 704 10.12 -46.27 -0.36
C ALA A 704 10.71 -44.98 -1.00
N PRO A 705 10.43 -43.79 -0.44
CA PRO A 705 9.67 -43.48 0.79
C PRO A 705 8.13 -43.44 0.66
N TRP A 706 7.56 -43.83 -0.48
CA TRP A 706 6.11 -43.94 -0.64
C TRP A 706 5.58 -45.19 0.07
N SER A 707 4.55 -44.99 0.88
CA SER A 707 3.83 -46.05 1.58
C SER A 707 2.62 -46.49 0.78
N GLN A 708 2.20 -47.74 0.93
CA GLN A 708 0.90 -48.19 0.41
C GLN A 708 -0.20 -47.44 1.15
N SER A 709 -1.14 -46.84 0.39
CA SER A 709 -2.21 -46.03 0.98
C SER A 709 -3.41 -46.87 1.45
N THR A 710 -3.44 -48.16 1.14
CA THR A 710 -4.51 -49.12 1.48
C THR A 710 -3.95 -50.54 1.67
N GLY A 711 -4.82 -51.49 2.03
CA GLY A 711 -4.46 -52.92 2.11
C GLY A 711 -4.28 -53.63 0.76
N THR A 712 -4.51 -52.97 -0.38
CA THR A 712 -4.29 -53.56 -1.72
C THR A 712 -2.99 -53.04 -2.32
N ALA A 713 -2.07 -53.96 -2.61
CA ALA A 713 -0.70 -53.64 -3.00
C ALA A 713 -0.62 -52.72 -4.23
N SER A 714 0.05 -51.58 -4.05
CA SER A 714 0.65 -50.77 -5.11
C SER A 714 2.15 -51.09 -5.19
N GLY A 715 2.77 -50.81 -6.34
CA GLY A 715 4.19 -51.09 -6.54
C GLY A 715 4.81 -50.23 -7.64
N VAL A 716 6.14 -50.23 -7.68
CA VAL A 716 6.92 -49.53 -8.71
C VAL A 716 7.20 -50.49 -9.87
N VAL A 717 6.97 -50.05 -11.11
CA VAL A 717 7.13 -50.88 -12.32
C VAL A 717 7.89 -50.14 -13.40
N ALA A 718 8.67 -50.88 -14.19
CA ALA A 718 9.38 -50.32 -15.35
C ALA A 718 8.49 -50.19 -16.60
N SER A 719 7.36 -50.90 -16.65
CA SER A 719 6.39 -50.80 -17.73
C SER A 719 5.47 -49.60 -17.50
N ASN A 720 5.34 -48.71 -18.48
CA ASN A 720 4.51 -47.49 -18.44
C ASN A 720 5.11 -46.30 -17.67
N ALA A 721 6.43 -46.20 -17.51
CA ALA A 721 7.05 -44.94 -17.07
C ALA A 721 6.75 -43.79 -18.06
N ARG A 722 6.50 -42.58 -17.55
CA ARG A 722 6.33 -41.39 -18.39
C ARG A 722 7.70 -40.83 -18.78
N THR A 723 8.56 -40.65 -17.78
CA THR A 723 9.98 -40.33 -17.97
C THR A 723 10.82 -41.29 -17.15
N GLY A 724 12.13 -41.31 -17.37
CA GLY A 724 13.01 -42.23 -16.66
C GLY A 724 12.66 -43.71 -16.93
N THR A 725 12.85 -44.54 -15.91
CA THR A 725 12.71 -45.99 -16.00
C THR A 725 11.46 -46.50 -15.30
N TYR A 726 10.96 -45.82 -14.27
CA TYR A 726 9.98 -46.38 -13.34
C TYR A 726 8.73 -45.50 -13.20
N SER A 727 7.64 -46.08 -12.72
CA SER A 727 6.44 -45.36 -12.30
C SER A 727 5.70 -46.12 -11.20
N LEU A 728 4.81 -45.44 -10.48
CA LEU A 728 3.92 -46.08 -9.53
C LEU A 728 2.72 -46.70 -10.24
N ARG A 729 2.46 -47.98 -9.97
CA ARG A 729 1.30 -48.74 -10.44
C ARG A 729 0.36 -49.08 -9.27
N THR A 730 -0.91 -48.75 -9.42
CA THR A 730 -1.96 -49.18 -8.48
C THR A 730 -2.43 -50.60 -8.78
N GLY A 731 -3.10 -51.25 -7.83
CA GLY A 731 -4.05 -52.34 -8.10
C GLY A 731 -5.29 -51.85 -8.86
N VAL A 732 -6.20 -52.75 -9.21
CA VAL A 732 -7.43 -52.43 -9.98
C VAL A 732 -8.51 -51.71 -9.15
N SER A 733 -8.48 -51.88 -7.83
CA SER A 733 -9.43 -51.27 -6.90
C SER A 733 -8.78 -51.03 -5.53
N ALA A 734 -9.25 -50.00 -4.84
CA ALA A 734 -8.82 -49.60 -3.50
C ALA A 734 -7.30 -49.70 -3.30
N SER A 735 -6.50 -49.15 -4.22
CA SER A 735 -5.04 -49.26 -4.22
C SER A 735 -4.35 -47.95 -4.56
N GLY A 736 -3.25 -47.65 -3.89
CA GLY A 736 -2.53 -46.40 -4.11
C GLY A 736 -1.21 -46.31 -3.35
N GLY A 737 -0.45 -45.26 -3.64
CA GLY A 737 0.77 -44.89 -2.94
C GLY A 737 0.62 -43.50 -2.34
N ILE A 738 1.18 -43.28 -1.16
CA ILE A 738 1.14 -42.01 -0.44
C ILE A 738 2.50 -41.68 0.15
N GLN A 739 2.89 -40.41 0.09
CA GLN A 739 4.07 -39.88 0.78
C GLN A 739 3.64 -38.70 1.65
N THR A 740 4.02 -38.75 2.92
CA THR A 740 3.95 -37.57 3.80
C THR A 740 5.21 -36.74 3.57
N VAL A 741 5.02 -35.54 3.03
CA VAL A 741 6.06 -34.53 2.86
C VAL A 741 6.07 -33.64 4.09
N SER A 742 7.23 -33.48 4.74
CA SER A 742 7.43 -32.62 5.91
C SER A 742 8.35 -31.43 5.58
N GLY A 743 8.39 -30.43 6.47
CA GLY A 743 9.22 -29.24 6.29
C GLY A 743 8.62 -28.17 5.36
N LEU A 744 7.31 -28.25 5.10
CA LEU A 744 6.59 -27.21 4.40
C LEU A 744 6.46 -25.97 5.30
N ALA A 745 6.57 -24.77 4.72
CA ALA A 745 6.17 -23.54 5.38
C ALA A 745 4.67 -23.57 5.70
N SER A 746 4.29 -23.18 6.92
CA SER A 746 2.91 -23.09 7.35
C SER A 746 2.23 -21.86 6.77
N GLY A 747 0.96 -21.97 6.40
CA GLY A 747 0.24 -20.85 5.84
C GLY A 747 0.67 -20.41 4.44
N SER A 748 1.42 -21.25 3.74
CA SER A 748 2.01 -20.98 2.43
C SER A 748 1.28 -21.73 1.33
N SER A 749 1.29 -21.15 0.12
CA SER A 749 0.62 -21.74 -1.05
C SER A 749 1.59 -22.61 -1.85
N TYR A 750 1.10 -23.75 -2.34
CA TYR A 750 1.87 -24.76 -3.05
C TYR A 750 1.14 -25.24 -4.31
N LEU A 751 1.92 -25.63 -5.32
CA LEU A 751 1.47 -26.40 -6.47
C LEU A 751 1.94 -27.85 -6.32
N LEU A 752 0.99 -28.78 -6.21
CA LEU A 752 1.21 -30.20 -6.47
C LEU A 752 0.90 -30.47 -7.95
N ALA A 753 1.85 -31.01 -8.70
CA ALA A 753 1.62 -31.51 -10.05
C ALA A 753 2.13 -32.95 -10.15
N ALA A 754 1.35 -33.86 -10.71
CA ALA A 754 1.82 -35.20 -11.06
C ALA A 754 1.19 -35.66 -12.37
N TRP A 755 1.82 -36.61 -13.03
CA TRP A 755 1.30 -37.18 -14.27
C TRP A 755 0.61 -38.49 -13.98
N ALA A 756 -0.61 -38.65 -14.47
CA ALA A 756 -1.38 -39.87 -14.26
C ALA A 756 -2.06 -40.38 -15.53
N LYS A 757 -2.25 -41.69 -15.60
CA LYS A 757 -3.03 -42.38 -16.62
C LYS A 757 -3.69 -43.64 -16.10
N VAL A 758 -4.66 -44.18 -16.83
CA VAL A 758 -5.31 -45.47 -16.57
C VAL A 758 -4.98 -46.50 -17.65
N GLY A 759 -5.03 -47.79 -17.32
CA GLY A 759 -4.86 -48.87 -18.30
C GLY A 759 -6.03 -48.97 -19.28
N THR A 760 -7.24 -48.65 -18.83
CA THR A 760 -8.48 -48.70 -19.61
C THR A 760 -9.13 -47.32 -19.64
N ALA A 761 -9.41 -46.81 -20.84
CA ALA A 761 -10.04 -45.50 -21.02
C ALA A 761 -11.42 -45.44 -20.34
N GLY A 762 -11.72 -44.31 -19.68
CA GLY A 762 -12.98 -44.09 -18.97
C GLY A 762 -12.98 -44.58 -17.51
N GLU A 763 -11.98 -45.36 -17.08
CA GLU A 763 -11.72 -45.56 -15.64
C GLU A 763 -10.99 -44.35 -15.06
N GLU A 764 -10.85 -44.29 -13.73
CA GLU A 764 -10.19 -43.16 -13.07
C GLU A 764 -9.05 -43.58 -12.15
N VAL A 765 -8.01 -42.73 -12.08
CA VAL A 765 -7.00 -42.72 -11.02
C VAL A 765 -6.84 -41.28 -10.53
N ALA A 766 -6.78 -41.09 -9.22
CA ALA A 766 -6.67 -39.79 -8.58
C ALA A 766 -5.23 -39.47 -8.19
N VAL A 767 -4.82 -38.23 -8.45
CA VAL A 767 -3.68 -37.59 -7.80
C VAL A 767 -4.26 -36.63 -6.78
N GLY A 768 -3.74 -36.61 -5.55
CA GLY A 768 -4.28 -35.73 -4.53
C GLY A 768 -3.33 -35.37 -3.40
N VAL A 769 -3.76 -34.40 -2.61
CA VAL A 769 -3.10 -33.92 -1.40
C VAL A 769 -4.11 -33.81 -0.26
N LYS A 770 -3.68 -34.22 0.93
CA LYS A 770 -4.49 -34.15 2.16
C LYS A 770 -3.60 -33.89 3.38
N SER A 771 -4.22 -33.76 4.55
CA SER A 771 -3.51 -33.59 5.83
C SER A 771 -2.61 -32.36 5.88
N PHE A 772 -2.91 -31.33 5.08
CA PHE A 772 -2.17 -30.07 5.03
C PHE A 772 -2.82 -28.96 5.86
N GLY A 773 -3.80 -29.29 6.71
CA GLY A 773 -4.57 -28.32 7.50
C GLY A 773 -5.79 -27.74 6.77
N GLY A 774 -6.03 -28.10 5.51
CA GLY A 774 -7.24 -27.77 4.74
C GLY A 774 -8.00 -29.00 4.26
N THR A 775 -9.00 -28.79 3.40
CA THR A 775 -9.81 -29.85 2.78
C THR A 775 -8.98 -30.63 1.75
N GLU A 776 -9.07 -31.97 1.79
CA GLU A 776 -8.45 -32.83 0.77
C GLU A 776 -8.81 -32.38 -0.64
N SER A 777 -7.79 -32.26 -1.49
CA SER A 777 -7.91 -31.78 -2.87
C SER A 777 -7.30 -32.80 -3.82
N TYR A 778 -8.01 -33.16 -4.88
CA TYR A 778 -7.57 -34.16 -5.85
C TYR A 778 -8.15 -33.91 -7.23
N LEU A 779 -7.46 -34.39 -8.25
CA LEU A 779 -7.94 -34.46 -9.63
C LEU A 779 -7.82 -35.89 -10.16
N ARG A 780 -8.62 -36.21 -11.19
CA ARG A 780 -8.70 -37.56 -11.77
C ARG A 780 -8.23 -37.57 -13.21
N ALA A 781 -7.39 -38.56 -13.54
CA ALA A 781 -7.05 -38.91 -14.90
C ALA A 781 -7.90 -40.09 -15.37
N SER A 782 -8.46 -39.98 -16.58
CA SER A 782 -9.30 -41.03 -17.19
C SER A 782 -8.84 -41.49 -18.57
N THR A 783 -7.64 -41.06 -18.98
CA THR A 783 -7.06 -41.34 -20.28
C THR A 783 -5.97 -42.40 -20.22
N THR A 784 -5.76 -43.11 -21.32
CA THR A 784 -4.67 -44.10 -21.48
C THR A 784 -3.32 -43.47 -21.85
N SER A 785 -3.33 -42.17 -22.14
CA SER A 785 -2.13 -41.34 -22.22
C SER A 785 -1.97 -40.54 -20.92
N TYR A 786 -0.72 -40.29 -20.54
CA TYR A 786 -0.40 -39.46 -19.37
C TYR A 786 -0.93 -38.04 -19.53
N VAL A 787 -1.59 -37.57 -18.48
CA VAL A 787 -2.07 -36.19 -18.33
C VAL A 787 -1.60 -35.63 -16.99
N GLN A 788 -1.17 -34.38 -16.99
CA GLN A 788 -0.75 -33.70 -15.76
C GLN A 788 -1.98 -33.33 -14.92
N GLN A 789 -1.85 -33.43 -13.61
CA GLN A 789 -2.87 -33.13 -12.61
C GLN A 789 -2.35 -32.02 -11.66
N PRO A 790 -2.59 -30.73 -11.98
CA PRO A 790 -2.15 -29.62 -11.14
C PRO A 790 -3.16 -29.29 -10.03
N ILE A 791 -2.71 -29.22 -8.78
CA ILE A 791 -3.52 -28.98 -7.59
C ILE A 791 -2.86 -27.87 -6.77
N PHE A 792 -3.55 -26.76 -6.61
CA PHE A 792 -3.14 -25.66 -5.74
C PHE A 792 -3.70 -25.88 -4.34
N PHE A 793 -2.90 -25.66 -3.30
CA PHE A 793 -3.36 -25.71 -1.92
C PHE A 793 -2.53 -24.81 -1.01
N THR A 794 -3.12 -24.36 0.09
CA THR A 794 -2.45 -23.55 1.12
C THR A 794 -2.37 -24.36 2.42
N THR A 795 -1.18 -24.47 3.01
CA THR A 795 -1.03 -25.15 4.30
C THR A 795 -1.75 -24.40 5.41
N GLY A 796 -2.30 -25.10 6.39
CA GLY A 796 -2.92 -24.50 7.57
C GLY A 796 -1.92 -23.65 8.37
N GLY A 797 -2.43 -22.71 9.18
CA GLY A 797 -1.61 -21.71 9.88
C GLY A 797 -0.47 -22.26 10.76
N SER A 798 -0.59 -23.51 11.23
CA SER A 798 0.43 -24.23 11.99
C SER A 798 0.93 -25.51 11.32
N THR A 799 0.45 -25.82 10.10
CA THR A 799 0.72 -27.10 9.44
C THR A 799 1.97 -27.02 8.57
N THR A 800 2.95 -27.89 8.84
CA THR A 800 4.25 -27.92 8.13
C THR A 800 4.46 -29.21 7.32
N SER A 801 3.36 -29.89 6.97
CA SER A 801 3.40 -31.14 6.21
C SER A 801 2.17 -31.28 5.31
N ALA A 802 2.28 -32.15 4.30
CA ALA A 802 1.17 -32.53 3.43
C ALA A 802 1.35 -33.98 2.98
N ALA A 803 0.27 -34.73 2.82
CA ALA A 803 0.30 -36.09 2.32
C ALA A 803 -0.15 -36.12 0.85
N VAL A 804 0.79 -36.39 -0.06
CA VAL A 804 0.54 -36.47 -1.51
C VAL A 804 0.34 -37.93 -1.92
N TYR A 805 -0.59 -38.20 -2.85
CA TYR A 805 -0.94 -39.58 -3.20
C TYR A 805 -1.30 -39.79 -4.67
N CYS A 806 -1.23 -41.07 -5.06
CA CYS A 806 -1.85 -41.66 -6.25
C CYS A 806 -2.85 -42.72 -5.76
N TYR A 807 -4.11 -42.69 -6.19
CA TYR A 807 -5.12 -43.61 -5.68
C TYR A 807 -6.12 -44.04 -6.75
N LYS A 808 -6.35 -45.33 -6.87
CA LYS A 808 -7.42 -45.92 -7.68
C LYS A 808 -8.51 -46.51 -6.79
N ASN A 809 -9.73 -46.02 -6.95
CA ASN A 809 -10.88 -46.48 -6.18
C ASN A 809 -11.44 -47.82 -6.70
N ALA A 810 -11.74 -47.92 -7.99
CA ALA A 810 -12.30 -49.11 -8.63
C ALA A 810 -12.00 -49.14 -10.14
N GLY A 811 -12.06 -50.33 -10.74
CA GLY A 811 -11.85 -50.53 -12.17
C GLY A 811 -11.45 -51.97 -12.50
N SER A 812 -11.14 -52.20 -13.77
CA SER A 812 -10.65 -53.46 -14.34
C SER A 812 -9.16 -53.44 -14.64
N SER A 813 -8.52 -52.27 -14.64
CA SER A 813 -7.10 -52.08 -14.96
C SER A 813 -6.37 -51.24 -13.92
N ALA A 814 -5.04 -51.33 -13.87
CA ALA A 814 -4.23 -50.47 -13.01
C ALA A 814 -4.27 -48.99 -13.43
N GLY A 815 -4.11 -48.10 -12.46
CA GLY A 815 -3.70 -46.71 -12.67
C GLY A 815 -2.18 -46.57 -12.56
N TYR A 816 -1.63 -45.56 -13.21
CA TYR A 816 -0.22 -45.24 -13.18
C TYR A 816 -0.02 -43.77 -12.86
N CYS A 817 0.87 -43.47 -11.92
CA CYS A 817 1.25 -42.09 -11.57
C CYS A 817 2.78 -41.94 -11.60
N ASP A 818 3.25 -40.78 -12.01
CA ASP A 818 4.66 -40.51 -12.23
C ASP A 818 4.98 -39.01 -12.11
N ASP A 819 6.27 -38.68 -12.00
CA ASP A 819 6.81 -37.31 -12.03
C ASP A 819 6.09 -36.32 -11.11
N TYR A 820 5.99 -36.65 -9.81
CA TYR A 820 5.42 -35.77 -8.80
C TYR A 820 6.26 -34.52 -8.59
N THR A 821 5.61 -33.38 -8.42
CA THR A 821 6.24 -32.10 -8.11
C THR A 821 5.43 -31.40 -7.05
N LEU A 822 6.05 -31.03 -5.94
CA LEU A 822 5.46 -30.16 -4.92
C LEU A 822 6.38 -28.95 -4.74
N ILE A 823 5.94 -27.79 -5.23
CA ILE A 823 6.72 -26.56 -5.19
C ILE A 823 5.95 -25.49 -4.44
N LYS A 824 6.67 -24.73 -3.60
CA LYS A 824 6.15 -23.56 -2.89
C LYS A 824 5.97 -22.39 -3.86
N LEU A 825 4.81 -21.74 -3.81
CA LEU A 825 4.49 -20.56 -4.63
C LEU A 825 4.72 -19.25 -3.85
N SER A 826 4.26 -19.18 -2.58
CA SER A 826 4.40 -18.01 -1.70
C SER A 826 4.56 -18.37 -0.21
#